data_AF-A0A1J5J1J7-F1
#
_entry.id   AF-A0A1J5J1J7-F1
#
_cell.length_a   1.000
_cell.length_b   1.000
_cell.length_c   1.000
_cell.angle_alpha   90.00
_cell.angle_beta   90.00
_cell.angle_gamma   90.00
#
_symmetry.space_group_name_H-M   'P 1'
#
loop_
_entity.id
_entity.type
_entity.pdbx_description
1 polymer ?
#
loop_
_entity_poly.entity_id
_entity_poly.type
_entity_poly.pdbx_seq_one_letter_code
_entity_poly.pdbx_strand_id
1 'polypeptide(L)'
;MGTHNKMAGISSISGLVAGFDTKGAVEELLKPQQNRIDSLTLQQTNESIKQEELTNFNGMVQQLRNTAIAMSTTTNFYSYTASLSSSSSVPAVSLLSVSGTNSVSVGNHTIKINKLALAQRDSSSAAVQSSAGTAASSDTAALGLSGSFTVAGATVTVTAADSLQDIATSINQLNTGSTATGVTASIIKAGTSDYRLVFTAGTTGAANSFALAGADLSNGAALGKLNLSAPTSLQLAQDAEVIIDGLTITRDGNSISDALSGVTMDLLQADPATTLSMNVAIDTAALRSNVQAFVDDYNSVQDYINAQFVVDTKTGNSGVLAGDITLRSVQTALYSSLLQTVPGLASDRNSMVKIGVEPDSTGHMVINENLFDAFVNTAPDAVRDVFVAQGTSSNRDLEFLVNGLNTPSGTYSMNITAAAARAELSGTNDVLNHTLGSFTGALDDVVSITETSGSRLATVTLGAAMNQSGIIDALNAEFDTMYTEQHQLATALTVTGPVAAIGSSTFSQLGLGTLAGDTISISGTNRIGGAISGTFTVLNPATDTLSSLFNAIQSAFNQQVVAGIDGTGHVILTDSESGDSQLSFTLTANNQGGGTLSFGADSVQVEGRNTLGLEALASGTGVQIRSKSWGASAGYTISQSVDGLGITNQTVAGVDVAGTINGLAASGSGQGLTGSTGAVDGMTFLYSGTATGAVGDVVVGVGVAAMFEGSLDYFSNPFSGAVQSSIAQLQTTYDSLGKMITDVQMQMEMRRTELTKSFASMETAMANMQSLGSFLTQFVNSKNSNN
;
A
#
# COMPACT_ATOMS: atom_id res chain seq x y z
N MET A 1 43.38 -34.05 -114.69
CA MET A 1 41.94 -34.35 -114.88
C MET A 1 41.24 -34.13 -113.55
N GLY A 2 40.19 -33.29 -113.50
CA GLY A 2 39.30 -33.15 -112.34
C GLY A 2 39.59 -31.98 -111.40
N THR A 3 39.08 -30.80 -111.75
CA THR A 3 39.07 -29.49 -111.07
C THR A 3 38.06 -29.44 -109.91
N HIS A 4 38.42 -29.03 -108.68
CA HIS A 4 38.52 -27.65 -108.14
C HIS A 4 37.22 -26.81 -108.06
N ASN A 5 36.87 -26.51 -106.80
CA ASN A 5 36.41 -25.23 -106.23
C ASN A 5 34.91 -24.85 -106.26
N LYS A 6 34.31 -24.68 -105.07
CA LYS A 6 33.45 -23.53 -104.76
C LYS A 6 33.38 -23.22 -103.25
N MET A 7 33.60 -21.94 -102.96
CA MET A 7 33.72 -21.27 -101.66
C MET A 7 32.42 -21.13 -100.87
N ALA A 8 32.62 -21.03 -99.55
CA ALA A 8 31.95 -20.23 -98.52
C ALA A 8 30.62 -19.53 -98.87
N GLY A 9 29.58 -19.88 -98.10
CA GLY A 9 28.39 -19.06 -97.87
C GLY A 9 28.32 -18.66 -96.39
N ILE A 10 28.55 -17.38 -96.13
CA ILE A 10 28.26 -16.71 -94.86
C ILE A 10 26.74 -16.59 -94.77
N SER A 11 26.08 -17.47 -94.00
CA SER A 11 24.70 -17.26 -93.57
C SER A 11 24.72 -16.46 -92.26
N SER A 12 24.79 -15.14 -92.44
CA SER A 12 24.05 -14.14 -91.68
C SER A 12 23.74 -14.47 -90.20
N ILE A 13 24.56 -13.89 -89.31
CA ILE A 13 24.09 -13.38 -88.01
C ILE A 13 23.10 -12.25 -88.34
N SER A 14 21.87 -12.61 -88.65
CA SER A 14 20.78 -11.68 -88.97
C SER A 14 19.51 -12.27 -88.38
N GLY A 15 19.40 -12.16 -87.06
CA GLY A 15 18.30 -12.71 -86.27
C GLY A 15 18.35 -12.40 -84.77
N LEU A 16 19.48 -11.93 -84.22
CA LEU A 16 19.58 -11.45 -82.82
C LEU A 16 19.12 -9.99 -82.62
N VAL A 17 18.41 -9.42 -83.59
CA VAL A 17 17.87 -8.06 -83.50
C VAL A 17 16.39 -8.14 -83.10
N ALA A 18 16.14 -8.33 -81.80
CA ALA A 18 14.97 -7.86 -81.04
C ALA A 18 14.91 -8.54 -79.66
N GLY A 19 15.31 -7.82 -78.60
CA GLY A 19 14.85 -8.09 -77.23
C GLY A 19 15.45 -9.29 -76.50
N PHE A 20 16.79 -9.40 -76.40
CA PHE A 20 17.35 -10.25 -75.34
C PHE A 20 17.01 -9.61 -73.98
N ASP A 21 16.11 -10.25 -73.24
CA ASP A 21 15.65 -9.75 -71.94
C ASP A 21 16.74 -9.96 -70.87
N THR A 22 17.70 -9.05 -70.86
CA THR A 22 18.77 -9.02 -69.86
C THR A 22 18.23 -8.91 -68.44
N LYS A 23 17.07 -8.27 -68.25
CA LYS A 23 16.42 -8.16 -66.94
C LYS A 23 15.86 -9.51 -66.51
N GLY A 24 15.09 -10.17 -67.37
CA GLY A 24 14.58 -11.52 -67.11
C GLY A 24 15.69 -12.54 -66.86
N ALA A 25 16.79 -12.51 -67.62
CA ALA A 25 17.93 -13.41 -67.40
C ALA A 25 18.65 -13.16 -66.06
N VAL A 26 18.80 -11.91 -65.63
CA VAL A 26 19.34 -11.57 -64.30
C VAL A 26 18.42 -12.08 -63.20
N GLU A 27 17.11 -11.88 -63.33
CA GLU A 27 16.13 -12.38 -62.36
C GLU A 27 16.12 -13.91 -62.27
N GLU A 28 16.21 -14.63 -63.39
CA GLU A 28 16.29 -16.10 -63.39
C GLU A 28 17.54 -16.62 -62.67
N LEU A 29 18.69 -15.94 -62.83
CA LEU A 29 19.93 -16.31 -62.16
C LEU A 29 19.92 -16.02 -60.65
N LEU A 30 19.00 -15.16 -60.18
CA LEU A 30 18.82 -14.84 -58.76
C LEU A 30 17.76 -15.71 -58.06
N LYS A 31 16.97 -16.50 -58.80
CA LYS A 31 15.93 -17.41 -58.26
C LYS A 31 16.43 -18.28 -57.09
N PRO A 32 17.64 -18.88 -57.10
CA PRO A 32 18.12 -19.68 -55.97
C PRO A 32 18.27 -18.88 -54.67
N GLN A 33 18.76 -17.63 -54.74
CA GLN A 33 18.83 -16.76 -53.56
C GLN A 33 17.43 -16.34 -53.10
N GLN A 34 16.51 -16.10 -54.04
CA GLN A 34 15.12 -15.77 -53.71
C GLN A 34 14.44 -16.92 -52.97
N ASN A 35 14.55 -18.15 -53.48
CA ASN A 35 14.01 -19.34 -52.81
C ASN A 35 14.59 -19.53 -51.40
N ARG A 36 15.88 -19.19 -51.20
CA ARG A 36 16.51 -19.23 -49.87
C ARG A 36 15.92 -18.17 -48.94
N ILE A 37 15.71 -16.94 -49.41
CA ILE A 37 15.04 -15.89 -48.64
C ILE A 37 13.63 -16.33 -48.28
N ASP A 38 12.86 -16.85 -49.23
CA ASP A 38 11.48 -17.29 -49.00
C ASP A 38 11.44 -18.40 -47.95
N SER A 39 12.38 -19.37 -48.03
CA SER A 39 12.48 -20.45 -47.04
C SER A 39 12.89 -19.94 -45.65
N LEU A 40 13.85 -19.01 -45.54
CA LEU A 40 14.25 -18.42 -44.26
C LEU A 40 13.15 -17.54 -43.67
N THR A 41 12.43 -16.81 -44.52
CA THR A 41 11.28 -15.98 -44.13
C THR A 41 10.15 -16.86 -43.60
N LEU A 42 9.87 -17.99 -44.25
CA LEU A 42 8.90 -18.97 -43.74
C LEU A 42 9.31 -19.52 -42.37
N GLN A 43 10.59 -19.87 -42.18
CA GLN A 43 11.11 -20.28 -40.87
C GLN A 43 10.94 -19.17 -39.83
N GLN A 44 11.29 -17.93 -40.18
CA GLN A 44 11.17 -16.77 -39.29
C GLN A 44 9.70 -16.53 -38.88
N THR A 45 8.76 -16.61 -39.82
CA THR A 45 7.32 -16.52 -39.53
C THR A 45 6.87 -17.64 -38.60
N ASN A 46 7.31 -18.88 -38.81
CA ASN A 46 6.97 -20.00 -37.93
C ASN A 46 7.49 -19.79 -36.49
N GLU A 47 8.70 -19.26 -36.33
CA GLU A 47 9.23 -18.92 -34.99
C GLU A 47 8.45 -17.76 -34.34
N SER A 48 7.96 -16.80 -35.13
CA SER A 48 7.09 -15.73 -34.63
C SER A 48 5.74 -16.26 -34.14
N ILE A 49 5.12 -17.17 -34.89
CA ILE A 49 3.84 -17.78 -34.51
C ILE A 49 4.00 -18.61 -33.22
N LYS A 50 5.07 -19.40 -33.09
CA LYS A 50 5.35 -20.14 -31.84
C LYS A 50 5.50 -19.21 -30.64
N GLN A 51 6.15 -18.06 -30.81
CA GLN A 51 6.30 -17.08 -29.72
C GLN A 51 4.96 -16.50 -29.28
N GLU A 52 4.10 -16.13 -30.23
CA GLU A 52 2.76 -15.62 -29.94
C GLU A 52 1.93 -16.67 -29.17
N GLU A 53 1.93 -17.91 -29.66
CA GLU A 53 1.23 -19.03 -29.03
C GLU A 53 1.77 -19.34 -27.61
N LEU A 54 3.10 -19.39 -27.42
CA LEU A 54 3.68 -19.58 -26.09
C LEU A 54 3.43 -18.40 -25.15
N THR A 55 3.35 -17.17 -25.67
CA THR A 55 3.01 -16.00 -24.87
C THR A 55 1.57 -16.08 -24.37
N ASN A 56 0.64 -16.48 -25.24
CA ASN A 56 -0.76 -16.72 -24.88
C ASN A 56 -0.88 -17.85 -23.84
N PHE A 57 -0.21 -18.97 -24.08
CA PHE A 57 -0.15 -20.09 -23.13
C PHE A 57 0.42 -19.66 -21.77
N ASN A 58 1.51 -18.88 -21.78
CA ASN A 58 2.09 -18.34 -20.54
C ASN A 58 1.06 -17.50 -19.79
N GLY A 59 0.31 -16.63 -20.48
CA GLY A 59 -0.77 -15.84 -19.89
C GLY A 59 -1.84 -16.70 -19.19
N MET A 60 -2.25 -17.81 -19.79
CA MET A 60 -3.20 -18.75 -19.18
C MET A 60 -2.62 -19.44 -17.94
N VAL A 61 -1.35 -19.87 -17.99
CA VAL A 61 -0.67 -20.48 -16.84
C VAL A 61 -0.48 -19.46 -15.71
N GLN A 62 -0.18 -18.20 -16.02
CA GLN A 62 -0.11 -17.11 -15.05
C GLN A 62 -1.46 -16.88 -14.37
N GLN A 63 -2.56 -16.91 -15.13
CA GLN A 63 -3.90 -16.72 -14.59
C GLN A 63 -4.24 -17.83 -13.60
N LEU A 64 -4.04 -19.09 -13.98
CA LEU A 64 -4.22 -20.23 -13.08
C LEU A 64 -3.32 -20.14 -11.83
N ARG A 65 -2.05 -19.73 -11.99
CA ARG A 65 -1.14 -19.51 -10.87
C ARG A 65 -1.68 -18.44 -9.92
N ASN A 66 -2.17 -17.31 -10.43
CA ASN A 66 -2.70 -16.23 -9.61
C ASN A 66 -3.97 -16.67 -8.83
N THR A 67 -4.84 -17.45 -9.47
CA THR A 67 -6.01 -18.06 -8.80
C THR A 67 -5.56 -19.05 -7.71
N ALA A 68 -4.54 -19.86 -7.98
CA ALA A 68 -3.94 -20.76 -6.99
C ALA A 68 -3.31 -20.00 -5.80
N ILE A 69 -2.60 -18.89 -6.05
CA ILE A 69 -2.05 -18.01 -5.00
C ILE A 69 -3.18 -17.49 -4.10
N ALA A 70 -4.24 -16.95 -4.71
CA ALA A 70 -5.39 -16.44 -3.96
C ALA A 70 -6.04 -17.54 -3.08
N MET A 71 -6.12 -18.76 -3.60
CA MET A 71 -6.67 -19.92 -2.87
C MET A 71 -5.70 -20.58 -1.89
N SER A 72 -4.39 -20.33 -1.99
CA SER A 72 -3.41 -20.87 -1.04
C SER A 72 -3.42 -20.14 0.30
N THR A 73 -4.02 -18.95 0.36
CA THR A 73 -4.00 -18.09 1.55
C THR A 73 -5.20 -18.39 2.47
N THR A 74 -4.94 -18.88 3.68
CA THR A 74 -5.98 -19.23 4.68
C THR A 74 -6.99 -18.11 4.92
N THR A 75 -6.51 -16.88 5.14
CA THR A 75 -7.34 -15.72 5.49
C THR A 75 -8.25 -15.30 4.34
N ASN A 76 -7.82 -15.46 3.09
CA ASN A 76 -8.59 -15.02 1.93
C ASN A 76 -9.45 -16.14 1.33
N PHE A 77 -9.35 -17.36 1.86
CA PHE A 77 -10.09 -18.49 1.34
C PHE A 77 -11.60 -18.36 1.57
N TYR A 78 -11.99 -17.77 2.71
CA TYR A 78 -13.39 -17.50 3.02
C TYR A 78 -13.72 -16.03 2.88
N SER A 79 -14.90 -15.82 2.30
CA SER A 79 -15.72 -14.66 2.61
C SER A 79 -16.68 -15.03 3.72
N TYR A 80 -17.02 -14.07 4.56
CA TYR A 80 -18.03 -14.23 5.61
C TYR A 80 -19.24 -13.37 5.29
N THR A 81 -20.41 -13.87 5.63
CA THR A 81 -21.67 -13.12 5.61
C THR A 81 -22.12 -12.86 7.03
N ALA A 82 -22.62 -11.65 7.28
CA ALA A 82 -23.34 -11.31 8.49
C ALA A 82 -24.80 -11.05 8.11
N SER A 83 -25.66 -12.06 8.30
CA SER A 83 -27.08 -11.90 8.05
C SER A 83 -27.77 -11.33 9.30
N LEU A 84 -28.62 -10.32 9.09
CA LEU A 84 -29.35 -9.67 10.15
C LEU A 84 -30.84 -9.98 10.03
N SER A 85 -31.45 -10.33 11.15
CA SER A 85 -32.90 -10.44 11.28
C SER A 85 -33.37 -9.64 12.49
N SER A 86 -34.62 -9.20 12.45
CA SER A 86 -35.24 -8.39 13.49
C SER A 86 -36.36 -9.17 14.16
N SER A 87 -36.48 -9.02 15.48
CA SER A 87 -37.60 -9.56 16.25
C SER A 87 -38.91 -8.76 16.07
N SER A 88 -38.90 -7.69 15.28
CA SER A 88 -40.03 -6.79 15.05
C SER A 88 -40.26 -6.53 13.55
N SER A 89 -41.26 -5.70 13.23
CA SER A 89 -41.49 -5.24 11.85
C SER A 89 -40.48 -4.20 11.37
N VAL A 90 -39.60 -3.71 12.24
CA VAL A 90 -38.52 -2.77 11.86
C VAL A 90 -37.43 -3.57 11.13
N PRO A 91 -37.08 -3.21 9.88
CA PRO A 91 -36.01 -3.89 9.15
C PRO A 91 -34.68 -3.80 9.92
N ALA A 92 -33.97 -4.92 10.06
CA ALA A 92 -32.71 -4.92 10.80
C ALA A 92 -31.66 -3.95 10.20
N VAL A 93 -31.64 -3.85 8.87
CA VAL A 93 -30.75 -2.96 8.10
C VAL A 93 -31.01 -1.47 8.33
N SER A 94 -32.15 -1.07 8.90
CA SER A 94 -32.38 0.33 9.28
C SER A 94 -31.84 0.66 10.67
N LEU A 95 -31.55 -0.34 11.48
CA LEU A 95 -31.03 -0.19 12.85
C LEU A 95 -29.51 -0.40 12.90
N LEU A 96 -29.01 -1.39 12.16
CA LEU A 96 -27.61 -1.80 12.18
C LEU A 96 -27.12 -2.15 10.78
N SER A 97 -25.94 -1.65 10.44
CA SER A 97 -25.12 -2.16 9.33
C SER A 97 -23.97 -2.98 9.91
N VAL A 98 -23.63 -4.08 9.27
CA VAL A 98 -22.52 -4.94 9.69
C VAL A 98 -21.61 -5.18 8.51
N SER A 99 -20.30 -5.02 8.75
CA SER A 99 -19.25 -5.46 7.85
C SER A 99 -18.31 -6.40 8.60
N GLY A 100 -17.85 -7.44 7.90
CA GLY A 100 -16.89 -8.41 8.44
C GLY A 100 -15.53 -8.25 7.75
N THR A 101 -14.49 -8.70 8.43
CA THR A 101 -13.13 -8.86 7.91
C THR A 101 -12.81 -10.35 7.75
N ASN A 102 -11.61 -10.67 7.26
CA ASN A 102 -11.18 -12.02 6.88
C ASN A 102 -10.85 -12.94 8.08
N SER A 103 -11.32 -12.63 9.29
CA SER A 103 -10.95 -13.33 10.54
C SER A 103 -12.08 -13.28 11.58
N VAL A 104 -13.27 -13.71 11.17
CA VAL A 104 -14.44 -13.76 12.06
C VAL A 104 -14.71 -15.18 12.55
N SER A 105 -15.07 -15.30 13.82
CA SER A 105 -15.63 -16.54 14.36
C SER A 105 -17.09 -16.68 13.95
N VAL A 106 -17.44 -17.80 13.31
CA VAL A 106 -18.84 -18.09 12.98
C VAL A 106 -19.68 -18.21 14.24
N GLY A 107 -20.89 -17.65 14.23
CA GLY A 107 -21.68 -17.55 15.44
C GLY A 107 -23.00 -16.80 15.26
N ASN A 108 -23.88 -17.00 16.23
CA ASN A 108 -25.10 -16.21 16.38
C ASN A 108 -24.92 -15.24 17.54
N HIS A 109 -25.28 -13.99 17.31
CA HIS A 109 -25.24 -12.95 18.32
C HIS A 109 -26.60 -12.24 18.38
N THR A 110 -27.03 -11.93 19.60
CA THR A 110 -28.21 -11.12 19.86
C THR A 110 -27.78 -9.70 20.19
N ILE A 111 -28.32 -8.72 19.47
CA ILE A 111 -27.92 -7.32 19.56
C ILE A 111 -29.14 -6.45 19.86
N LYS A 112 -29.01 -5.53 20.82
CA LYS A 112 -29.98 -4.44 21.05
C LYS A 112 -29.27 -3.11 21.08
N ILE A 113 -29.80 -2.14 20.35
CA ILE A 113 -29.25 -0.78 20.31
C ILE A 113 -30.14 0.09 21.19
N ASN A 114 -29.67 0.38 22.40
CA ASN A 114 -30.42 1.18 23.37
C ASN A 114 -30.28 2.68 23.09
N LYS A 115 -29.05 3.12 22.77
CA LYS A 115 -28.70 4.52 22.53
C LYS A 115 -27.66 4.62 21.43
N LEU A 116 -27.71 5.68 20.65
CA LEU A 116 -26.64 6.09 19.76
C LEU A 116 -25.70 7.05 20.50
N ALA A 117 -24.44 7.07 20.09
CA ALA A 117 -23.51 8.10 20.49
C ALA A 117 -23.93 9.43 19.84
N LEU A 118 -23.99 10.49 20.65
CA LEU A 118 -24.41 11.83 20.24
C LEU A 118 -23.31 12.83 20.57
N ALA A 119 -23.11 13.79 19.67
CA ALA A 119 -22.20 14.92 19.86
C ALA A 119 -22.94 16.07 20.55
N GLN A 120 -22.25 16.78 21.45
CA GLN A 120 -22.81 17.96 22.08
C GLN A 120 -23.11 19.05 21.05
N ARG A 121 -24.28 19.70 21.18
CA ARG A 121 -24.59 20.92 20.45
C ARG A 121 -25.21 21.96 21.35
N ASP A 122 -24.63 23.15 21.32
CA ASP A 122 -25.08 24.30 22.10
C ASP A 122 -25.36 25.48 21.17
N SER A 123 -26.36 26.29 21.51
CA SER A 123 -26.65 27.54 20.82
C SER A 123 -26.61 28.71 21.80
N SER A 124 -26.32 29.92 21.32
CA SER A 124 -26.55 31.14 22.10
C SER A 124 -27.99 31.17 22.62
N SER A 125 -28.16 31.54 23.89
CA SER A 125 -29.48 31.44 24.55
C SER A 125 -30.51 32.40 23.98
N ALA A 126 -30.06 33.50 23.38
CA ALA A 126 -30.86 34.46 22.64
C ALA A 126 -30.14 34.94 21.37
N ALA A 127 -30.82 35.75 20.58
CA ALA A 127 -30.26 36.44 19.42
C ALA A 127 -29.02 37.25 19.82
N VAL A 128 -27.92 37.10 19.08
CA VAL A 128 -26.70 37.88 19.30
C VAL A 128 -26.96 39.37 19.03
N GLN A 129 -26.42 40.23 19.87
CA GLN A 129 -26.58 41.68 19.80
C GLN A 129 -25.25 42.37 19.46
N SER A 130 -25.33 43.53 18.83
CA SER A 130 -24.20 44.45 18.68
C SER A 130 -23.86 45.13 20.02
N SER A 131 -22.74 45.86 20.07
CA SER A 131 -22.37 46.68 21.22
C SER A 131 -23.39 47.76 21.58
N ALA A 132 -24.25 48.18 20.63
CA ALA A 132 -25.36 49.09 20.88
C ALA A 132 -26.58 48.41 21.56
N GLY A 133 -26.53 47.09 21.79
CA GLY A 133 -27.62 46.31 22.37
C GLY A 133 -28.78 46.02 21.40
N THR A 134 -28.61 46.33 20.11
CA THR A 134 -29.55 45.94 19.05
C THR A 134 -29.23 44.53 18.57
N ALA A 135 -30.25 43.75 18.19
CA ALA A 135 -30.04 42.44 17.58
C ALA A 135 -29.20 42.59 16.28
N ALA A 136 -28.32 41.62 16.02
CA ALA A 136 -27.48 41.63 14.82
C ALA A 136 -28.34 41.71 13.55
N SER A 137 -28.04 42.67 12.69
CA SER A 137 -28.80 42.90 11.44
C SER A 137 -28.43 41.92 10.32
N SER A 138 -27.19 41.42 10.32
CA SER A 138 -26.69 40.35 9.46
C SER A 138 -25.56 39.57 10.16
N ASP A 139 -25.18 38.42 9.59
CA ASP A 139 -24.05 37.59 9.98
C ASP A 139 -22.67 38.20 9.62
N THR A 140 -22.65 39.13 8.68
CA THR A 140 -21.47 39.80 8.11
C THR A 140 -21.24 41.22 8.63
N ALA A 141 -22.18 41.77 9.39
CA ALA A 141 -22.04 43.09 9.99
C ALA A 141 -21.15 43.01 11.24
N ALA A 142 -20.21 43.95 11.37
CA ALA A 142 -19.37 44.06 12.56
C ALA A 142 -20.24 44.26 13.82
N LEU A 143 -19.95 43.49 14.87
CA LEU A 143 -20.72 43.53 16.13
C LEU A 143 -20.28 44.67 17.06
N GLY A 144 -19.08 45.23 16.86
CA GLY A 144 -18.53 46.27 17.72
C GLY A 144 -18.18 45.80 19.13
N LEU A 145 -18.10 44.48 19.37
CA LEU A 145 -17.73 43.86 20.63
C LEU A 145 -16.21 43.62 20.67
N SER A 146 -15.59 43.60 21.85
CA SER A 146 -14.16 43.26 21.95
C SER A 146 -13.85 42.57 23.26
N GLY A 147 -13.08 41.50 23.22
CA GLY A 147 -12.77 40.68 24.40
C GLY A 147 -12.28 39.30 24.00
N SER A 148 -12.21 38.39 24.97
CA SER A 148 -11.81 37.01 24.72
C SER A 148 -12.58 36.01 25.57
N PHE A 149 -12.70 34.79 25.06
CA PHE A 149 -13.26 33.66 25.78
C PHE A 149 -12.57 32.38 25.31
N THR A 150 -12.87 31.25 25.95
CA THR A 150 -12.30 29.95 25.61
C THR A 150 -13.36 28.97 25.14
N VAL A 151 -13.03 28.19 24.11
CA VAL A 151 -13.80 27.05 23.61
C VAL A 151 -12.95 25.81 23.79
N ALA A 152 -13.43 24.83 24.58
CA ALA A 152 -12.68 23.62 24.91
C ALA A 152 -11.23 23.91 25.38
N GLY A 153 -11.04 25.01 26.12
CA GLY A 153 -9.73 25.44 26.64
C GLY A 153 -8.90 26.34 25.70
N ALA A 154 -9.21 26.42 24.40
CA ALA A 154 -8.50 27.29 23.46
C ALA A 154 -9.11 28.69 23.41
N THR A 155 -8.26 29.72 23.29
CA THR A 155 -8.70 31.12 23.33
C THR A 155 -9.23 31.60 21.98
N VAL A 156 -10.43 32.19 22.00
CA VAL A 156 -11.05 32.94 20.91
C VAL A 156 -10.99 34.41 21.27
N THR A 157 -10.36 35.21 20.40
CA THR A 157 -10.33 36.67 20.54
C THR A 157 -11.36 37.29 19.59
N VAL A 158 -12.13 38.26 20.09
CA VAL A 158 -13.13 39.00 19.32
C VAL A 158 -12.71 40.47 19.29
N THR A 159 -12.74 41.08 18.11
CA THR A 159 -12.43 42.50 17.87
C THR A 159 -13.67 43.28 17.44
N ALA A 160 -13.64 44.60 17.57
CA ALA A 160 -14.77 45.46 17.21
C ALA A 160 -15.16 45.39 15.73
N ALA A 161 -14.23 44.97 14.86
CA ALA A 161 -14.48 44.76 13.44
C ALA A 161 -15.14 43.42 13.14
N ASP A 162 -15.10 42.46 14.05
CA ASP A 162 -15.53 41.10 13.80
C ASP A 162 -17.05 41.00 13.69
N SER A 163 -17.48 40.29 12.68
CA SER A 163 -18.86 39.83 12.48
C SER A 163 -19.09 38.46 13.13
N LEU A 164 -20.34 37.99 13.15
CA LEU A 164 -20.64 36.61 13.57
C LEU A 164 -19.89 35.58 12.71
N GLN A 165 -19.74 35.86 11.42
CA GLN A 165 -19.01 35.01 10.49
C GLN A 165 -17.53 34.94 10.82
N ASP A 166 -16.92 36.06 11.24
CA ASP A 166 -15.50 36.10 11.62
C ASP A 166 -15.26 35.33 12.92
N ILE A 167 -16.18 35.44 13.90
CA ILE A 167 -16.12 34.67 15.15
C ILE A 167 -16.28 33.17 14.87
N ALA A 168 -17.26 32.77 14.05
CA ALA A 168 -17.46 31.37 13.68
C ALA A 168 -16.25 30.80 12.94
N THR A 169 -15.67 31.57 12.01
CA THR A 169 -14.45 31.22 11.29
C THR A 169 -13.27 31.07 12.24
N SER A 170 -13.10 32.00 13.18
CA SER A 170 -12.02 31.95 14.18
C SER A 170 -12.10 30.71 15.05
N ILE A 171 -13.30 30.31 15.48
CA ILE A 171 -13.52 29.06 16.22
C ILE A 171 -13.18 27.85 15.34
N ASN A 172 -13.66 27.81 14.10
CA ASN A 172 -13.40 26.69 13.19
C ASN A 172 -11.91 26.51 12.87
N GLN A 173 -11.14 27.61 12.87
CA GLN A 173 -9.68 27.57 12.71
C GLN A 173 -8.95 26.93 13.91
N LEU A 174 -9.59 26.88 15.09
CA LEU A 174 -9.04 26.18 16.26
C LEU A 174 -9.16 24.65 16.17
N ASN A 175 -9.64 24.10 15.05
CA ASN A 175 -9.70 22.64 14.81
C ASN A 175 -8.48 22.10 14.05
N THR A 176 -7.42 22.90 13.89
CA THR A 176 -6.18 22.48 13.24
C THR A 176 -5.02 22.48 14.24
N GLY A 177 -4.00 21.63 14.01
CA GLY A 177 -2.82 21.48 14.88
C GLY A 177 -3.00 20.54 16.09
N SER A 178 -1.98 20.43 16.94
CA SER A 178 -1.88 19.43 18.02
C SER A 178 -2.85 19.62 19.18
N THR A 179 -3.46 20.80 19.30
CA THR A 179 -4.48 21.11 20.31
C THR A 179 -5.79 21.52 19.64
N ALA A 180 -6.19 20.79 18.60
CA ALA A 180 -7.47 20.99 17.94
C ALA A 180 -8.60 20.89 18.97
N THR A 181 -9.45 21.91 19.04
CA THR A 181 -10.57 21.95 20.00
C THR A 181 -11.63 20.88 19.70
N GLY A 182 -11.70 20.43 18.45
CA GLY A 182 -12.76 19.53 17.98
C GLY A 182 -14.14 20.18 18.02
N VAL A 183 -14.27 21.50 18.08
CA VAL A 183 -15.56 22.21 18.13
C VAL A 183 -15.72 23.07 16.89
N THR A 184 -16.81 22.83 16.16
CA THR A 184 -17.18 23.66 15.01
C THR A 184 -18.24 24.69 15.39
N ALA A 185 -18.18 25.87 14.79
CA ALA A 185 -19.15 26.93 14.95
C ALA A 185 -19.86 27.23 13.63
N SER A 186 -21.17 27.44 13.72
CA SER A 186 -22.05 27.81 12.60
C SER A 186 -23.08 28.86 13.05
N ILE A 187 -23.75 29.49 12.08
CA ILE A 187 -24.73 30.54 12.35
C ILE A 187 -26.10 30.08 11.87
N ILE A 188 -27.10 30.15 12.74
CA ILE A 188 -28.50 29.90 12.39
C ILE A 188 -29.29 31.21 12.46
N LYS A 189 -30.02 31.53 11.39
CA LYS A 189 -31.02 32.59 11.38
C LYS A 189 -32.37 32.01 11.80
N ALA A 190 -32.70 32.12 13.09
CA ALA A 190 -33.94 31.58 13.65
C ALA A 190 -35.18 32.45 13.36
N GLY A 191 -35.00 33.70 12.92
CA GLY A 191 -36.08 34.63 12.62
C GLY A 191 -35.61 35.97 12.06
N THR A 192 -36.52 36.94 11.94
CA THR A 192 -36.19 38.30 11.47
C THR A 192 -35.32 39.01 12.50
N SER A 193 -34.01 39.10 12.22
CA SER A 193 -32.96 39.61 13.13
C SER A 193 -32.71 38.73 14.36
N ASP A 194 -32.96 37.42 14.28
CA ASP A 194 -32.52 36.44 15.28
C ASP A 194 -31.42 35.57 14.65
N TYR A 195 -30.16 35.96 14.87
CA TYR A 195 -28.99 35.17 14.50
C TYR A 195 -28.37 34.57 15.76
N ARG A 196 -28.10 33.27 15.71
CA ARG A 196 -27.53 32.51 16.82
C ARG A 196 -26.26 31.81 16.38
N LEU A 197 -25.26 31.84 17.26
CA LEU A 197 -24.06 31.05 17.12
C LEU A 197 -24.36 29.65 17.66
N VAL A 198 -24.01 28.62 16.90
CA VAL A 198 -24.22 27.21 17.25
C VAL A 198 -22.89 26.50 17.22
N PHE A 199 -22.58 25.83 18.33
CA PHE A 199 -21.36 25.07 18.55
C PHE A 199 -21.70 23.59 18.46
N THR A 200 -20.90 22.82 17.75
CA THR A 200 -21.07 21.38 17.58
C THR A 200 -19.74 20.69 17.83
N ALA A 201 -19.71 19.74 18.75
CA ALA A 201 -18.56 18.84 18.91
C ALA A 201 -18.36 18.02 17.63
N GLY A 202 -17.12 17.84 17.20
CA GLY A 202 -16.74 17.08 16.02
C GLY A 202 -16.80 15.58 16.25
N THR A 203 -16.78 15.14 17.50
CA THR A 203 -16.89 13.74 17.92
C THR A 203 -18.10 13.54 18.83
N THR A 204 -18.66 12.34 18.78
CA THR A 204 -19.73 11.89 19.68
C THR A 204 -19.15 11.36 21.00
N GLY A 205 -20.00 11.08 21.99
CA GLY A 205 -19.57 10.46 23.24
C GLY A 205 -19.57 11.42 24.44
N ALA A 206 -19.89 10.89 25.62
CA ALA A 206 -20.06 11.67 26.85
C ALA A 206 -18.75 12.36 27.29
N ALA A 207 -17.60 11.71 27.09
CA ALA A 207 -16.28 12.27 27.41
C ALA A 207 -15.87 13.42 26.47
N ASN A 208 -16.45 13.50 25.27
CA ASN A 208 -16.12 14.48 24.23
C ASN A 208 -16.98 15.76 24.33
N SER A 209 -17.51 16.06 25.52
CA SER A 209 -18.21 17.31 25.79
C SER A 209 -17.25 18.51 25.77
N PHE A 210 -17.73 19.68 25.35
CA PHE A 210 -16.95 20.92 25.41
C PHE A 210 -17.56 21.92 26.40
N ALA A 211 -16.72 22.84 26.87
CA ALA A 211 -17.13 23.97 27.69
C ALA A 211 -16.83 25.30 26.99
N LEU A 212 -17.73 26.26 27.16
CA LEU A 212 -17.53 27.67 26.85
C LEU A 212 -17.27 28.41 28.15
N ALA A 213 -16.15 29.12 28.25
CA ALA A 213 -15.77 29.84 29.47
C ALA A 213 -15.08 31.16 29.15
N GLY A 214 -15.06 32.09 30.10
CA GLY A 214 -14.39 33.39 29.92
C GLY A 214 -15.11 34.50 30.68
N ALA A 215 -14.35 35.36 31.35
CA ALA A 215 -14.91 36.45 32.14
C ALA A 215 -15.78 37.38 31.28
N ASP A 216 -15.38 37.61 30.02
CA ASP A 216 -16.07 38.50 29.09
C ASP A 216 -17.42 37.98 28.61
N LEU A 217 -17.72 36.68 28.77
CA LEU A 217 -19.03 36.10 28.42
C LEU A 217 -20.11 36.40 29.47
N SER A 218 -19.72 36.86 30.66
CA SER A 218 -20.63 37.17 31.75
C SER A 218 -21.65 38.25 31.35
N ASN A 219 -22.85 38.19 31.92
CA ASN A 219 -23.88 39.18 31.62
C ASN A 219 -23.40 40.60 32.01
N GLY A 220 -23.43 41.53 31.06
CA GLY A 220 -22.92 42.90 31.23
C GLY A 220 -21.41 43.09 30.98
N ALA A 221 -20.66 42.02 30.70
CA ALA A 221 -19.26 42.09 30.30
C ALA A 221 -19.11 42.30 28.78
N ALA A 222 -17.87 42.45 28.31
CA ALA A 222 -17.56 42.94 26.97
C ALA A 222 -18.12 42.06 25.83
N LEU A 223 -18.25 40.75 26.05
CA LEU A 223 -18.84 39.78 25.12
C LEU A 223 -20.18 39.21 25.60
N GLY A 224 -20.78 39.76 26.67
CA GLY A 224 -22.06 39.29 27.21
C GLY A 224 -23.21 39.35 26.20
N LYS A 225 -23.08 40.18 25.16
CA LYS A 225 -24.02 40.31 24.03
C LYS A 225 -24.00 39.15 23.04
N LEU A 226 -23.03 38.23 23.15
CA LEU A 226 -23.03 36.95 22.44
C LEU A 226 -24.00 35.91 23.06
N ASN A 227 -24.48 36.14 24.30
CA ASN A 227 -25.38 35.26 25.03
C ASN A 227 -24.86 33.81 25.20
N LEU A 228 -23.57 33.68 25.55
CA LEU A 228 -22.87 32.38 25.70
C LEU A 228 -22.55 32.01 27.15
N SER A 229 -22.87 32.84 28.16
CA SER A 229 -22.62 32.50 29.58
C SER A 229 -23.54 31.41 30.13
N ALA A 230 -24.69 31.21 29.50
CA ALA A 230 -25.60 30.11 29.75
C ALA A 230 -26.23 29.71 28.41
N PRO A 231 -25.50 28.98 27.55
CA PRO A 231 -26.00 28.61 26.24
C PRO A 231 -27.16 27.62 26.36
N THR A 232 -28.01 27.58 25.34
CA THR A 232 -29.09 26.58 25.25
C THR A 232 -28.52 25.28 24.68
N SER A 233 -28.53 24.22 25.49
CA SER A 233 -28.20 22.87 25.04
C SER A 233 -29.26 22.35 24.08
N LEU A 234 -28.88 22.19 22.81
CA LEU A 234 -29.71 21.57 21.77
C LEU A 234 -29.59 20.04 21.79
N GLN A 235 -28.44 19.52 22.21
CA GLN A 235 -28.13 18.09 22.27
C GLN A 235 -27.00 17.85 23.27
N LEU A 236 -27.19 16.91 24.20
CA LEU A 236 -26.15 16.51 25.14
C LEU A 236 -25.21 15.49 24.49
N ALA A 237 -23.94 15.54 24.88
CA ALA A 237 -22.99 14.49 24.55
C ALA A 237 -23.43 13.17 25.23
N GLN A 238 -23.39 12.07 24.51
CA GLN A 238 -23.81 10.76 25.02
C GLN A 238 -23.05 9.65 24.30
N ASP A 239 -22.70 8.59 25.03
CA ASP A 239 -22.14 7.35 24.47
C ASP A 239 -23.23 6.49 23.85
N ALA A 240 -22.85 5.72 22.82
CA ALA A 240 -23.65 4.60 22.35
C ALA A 240 -23.77 3.56 23.45
N GLU A 241 -24.93 2.91 23.55
CA GLU A 241 -25.18 1.82 24.49
C GLU A 241 -25.80 0.66 23.72
N VAL A 242 -25.08 -0.46 23.69
CA VAL A 242 -25.46 -1.66 22.95
C VAL A 242 -25.41 -2.86 23.88
N ILE A 243 -26.35 -3.78 23.73
CA ILE A 243 -26.33 -5.08 24.41
C ILE A 243 -25.98 -6.15 23.39
N ILE A 244 -24.89 -6.89 23.60
CA ILE A 244 -24.46 -8.02 22.78
C ILE A 244 -24.48 -9.28 23.66
N ASP A 245 -25.31 -10.26 23.31
CA ASP A 245 -25.46 -11.53 24.06
C ASP A 245 -25.73 -11.34 25.56
N GLY A 246 -26.47 -10.27 25.89
CA GLY A 246 -26.83 -9.89 27.25
C GLY A 246 -25.79 -9.02 27.98
N LEU A 247 -24.62 -8.76 27.37
CA LEU A 247 -23.59 -7.88 27.91
C LEU A 247 -23.79 -6.45 27.40
N THR A 248 -23.95 -5.49 28.32
CA THR A 248 -24.03 -4.08 27.98
C THR A 248 -22.64 -3.50 27.77
N ILE A 249 -22.42 -2.88 26.63
CA ILE A 249 -21.19 -2.17 26.27
C ILE A 249 -21.51 -0.72 25.90
N THR A 250 -20.57 0.18 26.16
CA THR A 250 -20.66 1.60 25.79
C THR A 250 -19.48 2.01 24.91
N ARG A 251 -19.72 2.89 23.94
CA ARG A 251 -18.69 3.46 23.06
C ARG A 251 -18.95 4.93 22.81
N ASP A 252 -17.90 5.70 22.64
CA ASP A 252 -17.97 7.12 22.30
C ASP A 252 -18.41 7.36 20.83
N GLY A 253 -18.29 6.36 19.96
CA GLY A 253 -18.74 6.37 18.56
C GLY A 253 -19.93 5.45 18.25
N ASN A 254 -20.50 5.65 17.05
CA ASN A 254 -21.54 4.77 16.48
C ASN A 254 -20.98 3.66 15.58
N SER A 255 -19.65 3.57 15.41
CA SER A 255 -18.99 2.46 14.73
C SER A 255 -18.22 1.65 15.77
N ILE A 256 -18.55 0.37 15.91
CA ILE A 256 -18.00 -0.53 16.93
C ILE A 256 -17.27 -1.67 16.21
N SER A 257 -15.95 -1.65 16.26
CA SER A 257 -15.08 -2.65 15.60
C SER A 257 -14.29 -3.53 16.57
N ASP A 258 -14.41 -3.27 17.88
CA ASP A 258 -13.61 -3.88 18.94
C ASP A 258 -14.43 -4.83 19.84
N ALA A 259 -15.75 -4.88 19.67
CA ALA A 259 -16.63 -5.69 20.50
C ALA A 259 -16.65 -7.17 20.08
N LEU A 260 -16.56 -7.45 18.78
CA LEU A 260 -16.53 -8.80 18.21
C LEU A 260 -15.36 -8.87 17.23
N SER A 261 -14.47 -9.83 17.43
CA SER A 261 -13.25 -9.96 16.60
C SER A 261 -13.62 -10.07 15.13
N GLY A 262 -13.08 -9.13 14.34
CA GLY A 262 -13.24 -9.09 12.90
C GLY A 262 -14.60 -8.58 12.41
N VAL A 263 -15.48 -8.08 13.28
CA VAL A 263 -16.79 -7.53 12.92
C VAL A 263 -16.86 -6.05 13.28
N THR A 264 -17.22 -5.23 12.31
CA THR A 264 -17.56 -3.81 12.50
C THR A 264 -19.07 -3.63 12.43
N MET A 265 -19.64 -3.04 13.47
CA MET A 265 -21.06 -2.72 13.62
C MET A 265 -21.24 -1.21 13.56
N ASP A 266 -21.95 -0.73 12.54
CA ASP A 266 -22.36 0.66 12.43
C ASP A 266 -23.80 0.82 12.90
N LEU A 267 -23.96 1.51 14.03
CA LEU A 267 -25.25 1.78 14.65
C LEU A 267 -25.94 2.92 13.89
N LEU A 268 -27.08 2.63 13.29
CA LEU A 268 -27.82 3.59 12.45
C LEU A 268 -28.98 4.23 13.21
N GLN A 269 -29.65 3.43 14.05
CA GLN A 269 -30.79 3.88 14.83
C GLN A 269 -30.94 3.06 16.13
N ALA A 270 -31.32 3.73 17.21
CA ALA A 270 -31.68 3.06 18.46
C ALA A 270 -33.15 2.64 18.47
N ASP A 271 -33.39 1.38 18.83
CA ASP A 271 -34.71 0.84 19.16
C ASP A 271 -34.56 -0.21 20.28
N PRO A 272 -34.68 0.21 21.55
CA PRO A 272 -34.50 -0.68 22.70
C PRO A 272 -35.52 -1.83 22.77
N ALA A 273 -36.64 -1.73 22.04
CA ALA A 273 -37.69 -2.76 22.01
C ALA A 273 -37.41 -3.88 21.01
N THR A 274 -36.56 -3.62 20.00
CA THR A 274 -36.21 -4.57 18.95
C THR A 274 -34.94 -5.33 19.30
N THR A 275 -34.97 -6.66 19.17
CA THR A 275 -33.78 -7.51 19.25
C THR A 275 -33.36 -7.90 17.84
N LEU A 276 -32.11 -7.61 17.50
CA LEU A 276 -31.50 -8.08 16.27
C LEU A 276 -30.84 -9.43 16.52
N SER A 277 -31.01 -10.37 15.60
CA SER A 277 -30.23 -11.60 15.56
C SER A 277 -29.28 -11.51 14.37
N MET A 278 -27.99 -11.46 14.68
CA MET A 278 -26.90 -11.50 13.71
C MET A 278 -26.37 -12.92 13.61
N ASN A 279 -26.41 -13.50 12.42
CA ASN A 279 -25.75 -14.77 12.12
C ASN A 279 -24.53 -14.49 11.24
N VAL A 280 -23.35 -14.76 11.79
CA VAL A 280 -22.09 -14.76 11.04
C VAL A 280 -21.84 -16.18 10.55
N ALA A 281 -21.74 -16.35 9.24
CA ALA A 281 -21.48 -17.63 8.59
C ALA A 281 -20.49 -17.48 7.44
N ILE A 282 -19.87 -18.60 7.05
CA ILE A 282 -19.07 -18.67 5.83
C ILE A 282 -20.01 -18.44 4.63
N ASP A 283 -19.59 -17.60 3.69
CA ASP A 283 -20.27 -17.43 2.42
C ASP A 283 -20.02 -18.65 1.53
N THR A 284 -20.93 -19.62 1.59
CA THR A 284 -20.84 -20.86 0.81
C THR A 284 -20.96 -20.63 -0.70
N ALA A 285 -21.62 -19.54 -1.12
CA ALA A 285 -21.72 -19.17 -2.53
C ALA A 285 -20.38 -18.62 -3.03
N ALA A 286 -19.73 -17.74 -2.27
CA ALA A 286 -18.38 -17.26 -2.58
C ALA A 286 -17.36 -18.41 -2.58
N LEU A 287 -17.41 -19.30 -1.59
CA LEU A 287 -16.57 -20.51 -1.53
C LEU A 287 -16.68 -21.35 -2.81
N ARG A 288 -17.91 -21.63 -3.24
CA ARG A 288 -18.18 -22.34 -4.48
C ARG A 288 -17.65 -21.60 -5.70
N SER A 289 -17.86 -20.29 -5.77
CA SER A 289 -17.36 -19.45 -6.87
C SER A 289 -15.83 -19.49 -6.96
N ASN A 290 -15.13 -19.50 -5.83
CA ASN A 290 -13.67 -19.57 -5.79
C ASN A 290 -13.16 -20.91 -6.35
N VAL A 291 -13.75 -22.04 -5.92
CA VAL A 291 -13.38 -23.36 -6.45
C VAL A 291 -13.74 -23.48 -7.93
N GLN A 292 -14.88 -22.94 -8.36
CA GLN A 292 -15.27 -22.92 -9.77
C GLN A 292 -14.27 -22.13 -10.63
N ALA A 293 -13.83 -20.95 -10.17
CA ALA A 293 -12.85 -20.15 -10.90
C ALA A 293 -11.53 -20.89 -11.10
N PHE A 294 -11.07 -21.63 -10.08
CA PHE A 294 -9.88 -22.49 -10.21
C PHE A 294 -10.09 -23.63 -11.21
N VAL A 295 -11.26 -24.27 -11.19
CA VAL A 295 -11.63 -25.31 -12.15
C VAL A 295 -11.65 -24.75 -13.58
N ASP A 296 -12.20 -23.55 -13.79
CA ASP A 296 -12.30 -22.90 -15.09
C ASP A 296 -10.93 -22.47 -15.64
N ASP A 297 -10.07 -21.89 -14.80
CA ASP A 297 -8.71 -21.50 -15.19
C ASP A 297 -7.85 -22.73 -15.54
N TYR A 298 -7.98 -23.80 -14.76
CA TYR A 298 -7.33 -25.08 -15.06
C TYR A 298 -7.83 -25.65 -16.38
N ASN A 299 -9.15 -25.66 -16.59
CA ASN A 299 -9.76 -26.20 -17.80
C ASN A 299 -9.35 -25.40 -19.03
N SER A 300 -9.18 -24.07 -18.90
CA SER A 300 -8.67 -23.22 -19.96
C SER A 300 -7.24 -23.60 -20.39
N VAL A 301 -6.36 -23.88 -19.44
CA VAL A 301 -5.00 -24.38 -19.72
C VAL A 301 -5.06 -25.77 -20.38
N GLN A 302 -5.90 -26.67 -19.86
CA GLN A 302 -6.04 -28.03 -20.39
C GLN A 302 -6.64 -28.03 -21.81
N ASP A 303 -7.62 -27.17 -22.09
CA ASP A 303 -8.21 -26.99 -23.41
C ASP A 303 -7.17 -26.55 -24.43
N TYR A 304 -6.36 -25.55 -24.06
CA TYR A 304 -5.29 -25.07 -24.93
C TYR A 304 -4.27 -26.18 -25.23
N ILE A 305 -3.82 -26.92 -24.21
CA ILE A 305 -2.89 -28.05 -24.37
C ILE A 305 -3.50 -29.13 -25.29
N ASN A 306 -4.74 -29.54 -25.03
CA ASN A 306 -5.44 -30.55 -25.81
C ASN A 306 -5.59 -30.13 -27.28
N ALA A 307 -5.92 -28.87 -27.54
CA ALA A 307 -6.05 -28.33 -28.89
C ALA A 307 -4.74 -28.44 -29.71
N GLN A 308 -3.57 -28.32 -29.06
CA GLN A 308 -2.29 -28.46 -29.75
C GLN A 308 -2.01 -29.89 -30.25
N PHE A 309 -2.58 -30.91 -29.60
CA PHE A 309 -2.36 -32.32 -29.96
C PHE A 309 -3.39 -32.89 -30.95
N VAL A 310 -4.43 -32.14 -31.32
CA VAL A 310 -5.41 -32.57 -32.32
C VAL A 310 -4.77 -32.54 -33.72
N VAL A 311 -4.87 -33.65 -34.45
CA VAL A 311 -4.43 -33.75 -35.85
C VAL A 311 -5.60 -33.42 -36.78
N ASP A 312 -5.43 -32.42 -37.64
CA ASP A 312 -6.40 -32.15 -38.71
C ASP A 312 -6.33 -33.25 -39.77
N THR A 313 -7.42 -34.01 -39.90
CA THR A 313 -7.53 -35.14 -40.83
C THR A 313 -7.48 -34.75 -42.31
N LYS A 314 -7.67 -33.46 -42.66
CA LYS A 314 -7.60 -32.96 -44.04
C LYS A 314 -6.19 -32.52 -44.43
N THR A 315 -5.46 -31.91 -43.51
CA THR A 315 -4.13 -31.35 -43.76
C THR A 315 -2.99 -32.25 -43.25
N GLY A 316 -3.29 -33.17 -42.32
CA GLY A 316 -2.32 -34.04 -41.66
C GLY A 316 -1.48 -33.33 -40.59
N ASN A 317 -1.78 -32.06 -40.29
CA ASN A 317 -0.99 -31.22 -39.38
C ASN A 317 -1.60 -31.20 -37.97
N SER A 318 -0.74 -31.03 -36.97
CA SER A 318 -1.14 -30.75 -35.57
C SER A 318 -1.02 -29.25 -35.25
N GLY A 319 -1.41 -28.85 -34.04
CA GLY A 319 -1.18 -27.50 -33.54
C GLY A 319 0.31 -27.12 -33.57
N VAL A 320 0.58 -25.82 -33.65
CA VAL A 320 1.92 -25.26 -33.86
C VAL A 320 2.89 -25.68 -32.73
N LEU A 321 2.37 -25.93 -31.53
CA LEU A 321 3.15 -26.32 -30.35
C LEU A 321 3.11 -27.83 -30.03
N ALA A 322 2.59 -28.68 -30.93
CA ALA A 322 2.46 -30.13 -30.68
C ALA A 322 3.79 -30.83 -30.34
N GLY A 323 4.93 -30.30 -30.79
CA GLY A 323 6.27 -30.80 -30.52
C GLY A 323 6.98 -30.12 -29.34
N ASP A 324 6.35 -29.17 -28.66
CA ASP A 324 6.97 -28.38 -27.61
C ASP A 324 7.04 -29.18 -26.29
N ILE A 325 8.24 -29.24 -25.70
CA ILE A 325 8.49 -30.00 -24.46
C ILE A 325 7.94 -29.28 -23.21
N THR A 326 7.84 -27.95 -23.24
CA THR A 326 7.35 -27.15 -22.12
C THR A 326 5.85 -27.37 -21.90
N LEU A 327 5.06 -27.46 -22.97
CA LEU A 327 3.62 -27.78 -22.90
C LEU A 327 3.38 -29.13 -22.23
N ARG A 328 4.14 -30.16 -22.64
CA ARG A 328 4.05 -31.51 -22.04
C ARG A 328 4.49 -31.52 -20.58
N SER A 329 5.48 -30.70 -20.23
CA SER A 329 5.97 -30.56 -18.85
C SER A 329 4.91 -29.92 -17.95
N VAL A 330 4.26 -28.86 -18.41
CA VAL A 330 3.12 -28.23 -17.71
C VAL A 330 1.99 -29.24 -17.54
N GLN A 331 1.58 -29.93 -18.61
CA GLN A 331 0.53 -30.95 -18.54
C GLN A 331 0.83 -32.04 -17.49
N THR A 332 2.09 -32.51 -17.44
CA THR A 332 2.52 -33.52 -16.48
C THR A 332 2.49 -32.99 -15.05
N ALA A 333 2.93 -31.74 -14.83
CA ALA A 333 2.90 -31.09 -13.53
C ALA A 333 1.47 -30.92 -12.99
N LEU A 334 0.55 -30.43 -13.85
CA LEU A 334 -0.88 -30.28 -13.53
C LEU A 334 -1.50 -31.62 -13.11
N TYR A 335 -1.31 -32.66 -13.92
CA TYR A 335 -1.85 -33.99 -13.64
C TYR A 335 -1.28 -34.61 -12.36
N SER A 336 0.04 -34.46 -12.14
CA SER A 336 0.70 -35.03 -10.96
C SER A 336 0.24 -34.37 -9.65
N SER A 337 -0.15 -33.10 -9.69
CA SER A 337 -0.60 -32.33 -8.53
C SER A 337 -2.03 -32.71 -8.12
N LEU A 338 -2.89 -33.03 -9.10
CA LEU A 338 -4.30 -33.38 -8.86
C LEU A 338 -4.48 -34.71 -8.10
N LEU A 339 -3.57 -35.66 -8.30
CA LEU A 339 -3.67 -37.00 -7.71
C LEU A 339 -3.04 -37.11 -6.30
N GLN A 340 -2.48 -36.03 -5.79
CA GLN A 340 -1.84 -36.06 -4.47
C GLN A 340 -2.87 -35.97 -3.35
N THR A 341 -2.60 -36.68 -2.26
CA THR A 341 -3.29 -36.52 -1.00
C THR A 341 -2.52 -35.54 -0.12
N VAL A 342 -3.22 -34.64 0.56
CA VAL A 342 -2.64 -33.69 1.51
C VAL A 342 -2.45 -34.38 2.87
N PRO A 343 -1.21 -34.59 3.33
CA PRO A 343 -0.94 -35.19 4.65
C PRO A 343 -1.50 -34.33 5.79
N GLY A 344 -1.84 -34.96 6.91
CA GLY A 344 -2.46 -34.27 8.06
C GLY A 344 -3.98 -34.18 7.97
N LEU A 345 -4.58 -34.35 6.78
CA LEU A 345 -6.03 -34.41 6.61
C LEU A 345 -6.59 -35.82 6.81
N ALA A 346 -7.86 -35.89 7.23
CA ALA A 346 -8.58 -37.15 7.35
C ALA A 346 -8.77 -37.82 5.98
N SER A 347 -8.65 -39.15 5.94
CA SER A 347 -8.61 -39.93 4.68
C SER A 347 -9.87 -39.83 3.81
N ASP A 348 -10.98 -39.39 4.39
CA ASP A 348 -12.25 -39.15 3.70
C ASP A 348 -12.33 -37.79 3.00
N ARG A 349 -11.36 -36.89 3.25
CA ARG A 349 -11.36 -35.48 2.79
C ARG A 349 -9.97 -34.93 2.49
N ASN A 350 -9.01 -35.80 2.15
CA ASN A 350 -7.59 -35.42 1.99
C ASN A 350 -7.15 -35.17 0.54
N SER A 351 -8.07 -35.07 -0.42
CA SER A 351 -7.75 -34.71 -1.82
C SER A 351 -8.94 -34.06 -2.51
N MET A 352 -8.68 -33.37 -3.63
CA MET A 352 -9.72 -32.73 -4.43
C MET A 352 -10.80 -33.70 -4.89
N VAL A 353 -10.40 -34.90 -5.31
CA VAL A 353 -11.33 -35.97 -5.70
C VAL A 353 -12.24 -36.37 -4.53
N LYS A 354 -11.72 -36.40 -3.30
CA LYS A 354 -12.51 -36.76 -2.12
C LYS A 354 -13.54 -35.71 -1.73
N ILE A 355 -13.28 -34.44 -2.03
CA ILE A 355 -14.22 -33.34 -1.81
C ILE A 355 -15.14 -33.08 -3.01
N GLY A 356 -15.02 -33.85 -4.09
CA GLY A 356 -15.92 -33.77 -5.25
C GLY A 356 -15.42 -32.91 -6.42
N VAL A 357 -14.12 -32.64 -6.53
CA VAL A 357 -13.49 -32.05 -7.73
C VAL A 357 -12.65 -33.11 -8.42
N GLU A 358 -13.12 -33.62 -9.56
CA GLU A 358 -12.61 -34.85 -10.19
C GLU A 358 -12.16 -34.60 -11.64
N PRO A 359 -11.07 -35.23 -12.12
CA PRO A 359 -10.73 -35.21 -13.53
C PRO A 359 -11.64 -36.11 -14.36
N ASP A 360 -11.99 -35.68 -15.56
CA ASP A 360 -12.65 -36.50 -16.57
C ASP A 360 -11.63 -37.26 -17.45
N SER A 361 -12.11 -37.97 -18.47
CA SER A 361 -11.23 -38.74 -19.38
C SER A 361 -10.35 -37.88 -20.29
N THR A 362 -10.65 -36.58 -20.43
CA THR A 362 -9.86 -35.60 -21.21
C THR A 362 -8.93 -34.77 -20.32
N GLY A 363 -8.95 -35.03 -19.01
CA GLY A 363 -8.14 -34.36 -18.01
C GLY A 363 -8.70 -33.02 -17.55
N HIS A 364 -9.92 -32.66 -17.95
CA HIS A 364 -10.65 -31.51 -17.43
C HIS A 364 -11.15 -31.79 -16.02
N MET A 365 -11.21 -30.78 -15.17
CA MET A 365 -11.81 -30.88 -13.85
C MET A 365 -13.30 -30.61 -13.90
N VAL A 366 -14.06 -31.43 -13.18
CA VAL A 366 -15.52 -31.34 -13.03
C VAL A 366 -15.87 -31.36 -11.55
N ILE A 367 -16.81 -30.51 -11.16
CA ILE A 367 -17.38 -30.52 -9.81
C ILE A 367 -18.54 -31.51 -9.76
N ASN A 368 -18.42 -32.53 -8.93
CA ASN A 368 -19.49 -33.43 -8.57
C ASN A 368 -20.39 -32.74 -7.53
N GLU A 369 -21.47 -32.12 -8.02
CA GLU A 369 -22.35 -31.29 -7.20
C GLU A 369 -22.85 -31.97 -5.92
N ASN A 370 -23.25 -33.24 -5.99
CA ASN A 370 -23.77 -33.96 -4.83
C ASN A 370 -22.72 -34.13 -3.72
N LEU A 371 -21.47 -34.41 -4.10
CA LEU A 371 -20.38 -34.63 -3.14
C LEU A 371 -19.85 -33.29 -2.63
N PHE A 372 -19.64 -32.33 -3.53
CA PHE A 372 -19.12 -31.01 -3.20
C PHE A 372 -20.10 -30.21 -2.33
N ASP A 373 -21.40 -30.23 -2.63
CA ASP A 373 -22.43 -29.57 -1.81
C ASP A 373 -22.50 -30.15 -0.39
N ALA A 374 -22.25 -31.44 -0.21
CA ALA A 374 -22.23 -32.04 1.12
C ALA A 374 -21.13 -31.41 1.98
N PHE A 375 -19.92 -31.24 1.43
CA PHE A 375 -18.81 -30.58 2.13
C PHE A 375 -19.04 -29.08 2.32
N VAL A 376 -19.45 -28.37 1.28
CA VAL A 376 -19.71 -26.91 1.36
C VAL A 376 -20.72 -26.58 2.46
N ASN A 377 -21.78 -27.39 2.62
CA ASN A 377 -22.83 -27.12 3.60
C ASN A 377 -22.55 -27.65 5.02
N THR A 378 -21.75 -28.71 5.17
CA THR A 378 -21.56 -29.37 6.48
C THR A 378 -20.15 -29.30 7.04
N ALA A 379 -19.15 -29.15 6.18
CA ALA A 379 -17.74 -29.09 6.52
C ALA A 379 -16.95 -28.21 5.53
N PRO A 380 -17.26 -26.90 5.43
CA PRO A 380 -16.58 -25.99 4.50
C PRO A 380 -15.07 -25.90 4.77
N ASP A 381 -14.64 -26.11 6.02
CA ASP A 381 -13.22 -26.25 6.41
C ASP A 381 -12.52 -27.36 5.62
N ALA A 382 -13.19 -28.50 5.41
CA ALA A 382 -12.61 -29.59 4.63
C ALA A 382 -12.34 -29.22 3.16
N VAL A 383 -13.14 -28.29 2.58
CA VAL A 383 -12.89 -27.78 1.23
C VAL A 383 -11.63 -26.92 1.24
N ARG A 384 -11.53 -25.94 2.14
CA ARG A 384 -10.34 -25.09 2.30
C ARG A 384 -9.08 -25.91 2.52
N ASP A 385 -9.19 -26.88 3.41
CA ASP A 385 -8.07 -27.62 3.93
C ASP A 385 -7.33 -28.40 2.84
N VAL A 386 -8.03 -28.81 1.79
CA VAL A 386 -7.45 -29.47 0.61
C VAL A 386 -6.65 -28.50 -0.27
N PHE A 387 -7.01 -27.21 -0.31
CA PHE A 387 -6.33 -26.22 -1.17
C PHE A 387 -5.20 -25.49 -0.44
N VAL A 388 -5.33 -25.26 0.86
CA VAL A 388 -4.40 -24.46 1.66
C VAL A 388 -3.35 -25.32 2.36
N ALA A 389 -2.13 -24.82 2.49
CA ALA A 389 -1.10 -25.46 3.29
C ALA A 389 -1.46 -25.42 4.78
N GLN A 390 -1.26 -26.54 5.48
CA GLN A 390 -1.54 -26.68 6.89
C GLN A 390 -0.41 -27.43 7.58
N GLY A 391 -0.20 -27.13 8.86
CA GLY A 391 0.68 -27.88 9.71
C GLY A 391 -0.02 -28.27 11.00
N THR A 392 0.19 -29.51 11.43
CA THR A 392 -0.30 -30.00 12.72
C THR A 392 0.87 -30.43 13.57
N SER A 393 0.87 -30.01 14.83
CA SER A 393 1.84 -30.47 15.83
C SER A 393 1.12 -31.00 17.06
N SER A 394 1.78 -31.93 17.75
CA SER A 394 1.37 -32.36 19.09
C SER A 394 1.87 -31.40 20.18
N ASN A 395 2.86 -30.55 19.86
CA ASN A 395 3.33 -29.51 20.76
C ASN A 395 2.49 -28.25 20.57
N ARG A 396 1.86 -27.77 21.65
CA ARG A 396 1.00 -26.58 21.64
C ARG A 396 1.76 -25.27 21.46
N ASP A 397 3.06 -25.29 21.69
CA ASP A 397 3.95 -24.15 21.51
C ASP A 397 4.51 -24.06 20.08
N LEU A 398 4.22 -25.05 19.22
CA LEU A 398 4.66 -25.08 17.82
C LEU A 398 3.46 -24.96 16.88
N GLU A 399 3.44 -23.88 16.12
CA GLU A 399 2.41 -23.63 15.12
C GLU A 399 3.04 -23.42 13.74
N PHE A 400 2.43 -23.98 12.71
CA PHE A 400 2.82 -23.73 11.33
C PHE A 400 2.11 -22.46 10.84
N LEU A 401 2.88 -21.50 10.31
CA LEU A 401 2.36 -20.22 9.86
C LEU A 401 2.24 -20.14 8.34
N VAL A 402 3.34 -20.45 7.64
CA VAL A 402 3.49 -20.17 6.20
C VAL A 402 4.27 -21.30 5.53
N ASN A 403 3.82 -21.76 4.36
CA ASN A 403 4.64 -22.60 3.48
C ASN A 403 5.58 -21.75 2.63
N GLY A 404 6.74 -22.30 2.29
CA GLY A 404 7.53 -21.81 1.17
C GLY A 404 6.96 -22.27 -0.18
N LEU A 405 7.34 -21.57 -1.26
CA LEU A 405 6.90 -21.84 -2.64
C LEU A 405 7.13 -23.30 -3.09
N ASN A 406 8.26 -23.89 -2.69
CA ASN A 406 8.66 -25.25 -3.11
C ASN A 406 8.67 -26.24 -1.94
N THR A 407 7.91 -25.94 -0.87
CA THR A 407 7.87 -26.82 0.30
C THR A 407 7.11 -28.10 -0.06
N PRO A 408 7.68 -29.29 0.12
CA PRO A 408 6.95 -30.54 -0.04
C PRO A 408 6.05 -30.80 1.17
N SER A 409 5.02 -31.64 1.00
CA SER A 409 4.33 -32.19 2.16
C SER A 409 5.23 -33.18 2.90
N GLY A 410 5.18 -33.20 4.24
CA GLY A 410 6.04 -34.07 5.03
C GLY A 410 5.97 -33.84 6.52
N THR A 411 6.80 -34.57 7.27
CA THR A 411 7.01 -34.34 8.70
C THR A 411 8.34 -33.62 8.89
N TYR A 412 8.31 -32.52 9.64
CA TYR A 412 9.45 -31.65 9.87
C TYR A 412 9.78 -31.60 11.35
N SER A 413 10.97 -32.08 11.70
CA SER A 413 11.47 -32.02 13.08
C SER A 413 12.03 -30.65 13.41
N MET A 414 11.60 -30.09 14.54
CA MET A 414 11.97 -28.76 14.98
C MET A 414 13.01 -28.84 16.10
N ASN A 415 14.14 -28.15 15.93
CA ASN A 415 15.18 -28.04 16.95
C ASN A 415 15.45 -26.57 17.26
N ILE A 416 15.29 -26.18 18.52
CA ILE A 416 15.47 -24.80 19.00
C ILE A 416 16.78 -24.70 19.78
N THR A 417 17.67 -23.84 19.30
CA THR A 417 18.96 -23.53 19.94
C THR A 417 18.88 -22.34 20.89
N ALA A 418 17.95 -21.41 20.65
CA ALA A 418 17.60 -20.31 21.57
C ALA A 418 16.10 -20.02 21.45
N ALA A 419 15.39 -19.96 22.56
CA ALA A 419 14.00 -19.52 22.58
C ALA A 419 13.94 -17.99 22.45
N ALA A 420 12.85 -17.48 21.88
CA ALA A 420 12.63 -16.04 21.82
C ALA A 420 12.54 -15.44 23.23
N ALA A 421 12.96 -14.20 23.40
CA ALA A 421 12.78 -13.42 24.62
C ALA A 421 12.36 -11.98 24.30
N ARG A 422 11.63 -11.35 25.21
CA ARG A 422 11.34 -9.91 25.19
C ARG A 422 12.50 -9.14 25.82
N ALA A 423 12.66 -7.88 25.46
CA ALA A 423 13.52 -6.99 26.22
C ALA A 423 12.81 -6.64 27.53
N GLU A 424 13.39 -7.00 28.68
CA GLU A 424 12.75 -6.74 29.98
C GLU A 424 13.77 -6.38 31.06
N LEU A 425 13.39 -5.43 31.92
CA LEU A 425 14.14 -5.03 33.12
C LEU A 425 13.17 -4.86 34.28
N SER A 426 13.49 -5.46 35.43
CA SER A 426 12.71 -5.33 36.66
C SER A 426 13.44 -4.47 37.67
N GLY A 427 12.73 -3.48 38.20
CA GLY A 427 13.19 -2.63 39.30
C GLY A 427 13.27 -3.38 40.62
N THR A 428 14.27 -3.05 41.42
CA THR A 428 14.54 -3.70 42.72
C THR A 428 13.93 -2.95 43.92
N ASN A 429 13.54 -1.69 43.74
CA ASN A 429 12.96 -0.87 44.79
C ASN A 429 11.49 -1.25 45.08
N ASP A 430 11.13 -1.37 46.36
CA ASP A 430 9.76 -1.69 46.82
C ASP A 430 8.87 -0.44 46.78
N VAL A 431 8.45 -0.08 45.58
CA VAL A 431 7.50 1.02 45.31
C VAL A 431 6.03 0.58 45.47
N LEU A 432 5.78 -0.69 45.83
CA LEU A 432 4.44 -1.16 46.20
C LEU A 432 4.08 -0.72 47.61
N ASN A 433 4.98 -0.96 48.57
CA ASN A 433 4.74 -0.63 49.98
C ASN A 433 5.28 0.76 50.39
N HIS A 434 6.05 1.41 49.51
CA HIS A 434 6.61 2.74 49.73
C HIS A 434 6.36 3.65 48.51
N THR A 435 6.53 4.95 48.68
CA THR A 435 6.57 5.88 47.55
C THR A 435 7.98 5.99 46.98
N LEU A 436 8.10 6.41 45.72
CA LEU A 436 9.36 6.62 45.01
C LEU A 436 10.36 7.47 45.81
N GLY A 437 9.86 8.51 46.48
CA GLY A 437 10.61 9.43 47.33
C GLY A 437 11.39 8.78 48.47
N SER A 438 10.99 7.58 48.89
CA SER A 438 11.71 6.80 49.91
C SER A 438 13.06 6.30 49.42
N PHE A 439 13.25 6.21 48.10
CA PHE A 439 14.46 5.74 47.45
C PHE A 439 15.27 6.88 46.81
N THR A 440 14.60 7.95 46.37
CA THR A 440 15.23 9.09 45.67
C THR A 440 15.63 10.24 46.59
N GLY A 441 15.41 10.13 47.90
CA GLY A 441 15.65 11.24 48.84
C GLY A 441 14.65 12.39 48.67
N ALA A 442 13.39 12.04 48.38
CA ALA A 442 12.29 12.97 48.07
C ALA A 442 12.47 13.82 46.80
N LEU A 443 13.34 13.39 45.88
CA LEU A 443 13.47 13.96 44.54
C LEU A 443 12.54 13.25 43.56
N ASP A 444 12.07 13.97 42.55
CA ASP A 444 11.41 13.36 41.39
C ASP A 444 12.46 12.66 40.52
N ASP A 445 12.08 11.59 39.83
CA ASP A 445 12.96 10.86 38.93
C ASP A 445 12.56 11.06 37.47
N VAL A 446 13.45 11.64 36.68
CA VAL A 446 13.30 11.74 35.23
C VAL A 446 13.82 10.45 34.60
N VAL A 447 12.90 9.69 34.01
CA VAL A 447 13.15 8.42 33.31
C VAL A 447 13.09 8.67 31.82
N SER A 448 14.22 8.50 31.14
CA SER A 448 14.34 8.58 29.68
C SER A 448 14.51 7.18 29.10
N ILE A 449 13.65 6.81 28.15
CA ILE A 449 13.66 5.50 27.50
C ILE A 449 13.71 5.70 25.98
N THR A 450 14.72 5.12 25.34
CA THR A 450 14.90 5.18 23.89
C THR A 450 14.77 3.81 23.28
N GLU A 451 13.85 3.60 22.34
CA GLU A 451 13.76 2.34 21.60
C GLU A 451 14.93 2.17 20.62
N THR A 452 15.40 0.94 20.50
CA THR A 452 16.57 0.61 19.67
C THR A 452 16.23 0.59 18.18
N SER A 453 15.02 0.13 17.82
CA SER A 453 14.60 -0.05 16.42
C SER A 453 13.96 1.20 15.76
N GLY A 454 13.88 2.32 16.46
CA GLY A 454 13.30 3.55 15.93
C GLY A 454 13.87 4.84 16.51
N SER A 455 14.81 4.74 17.47
CA SER A 455 15.36 5.90 18.20
C SER A 455 14.30 6.81 18.87
N ARG A 456 13.07 6.31 19.03
CA ARG A 456 11.96 7.01 19.67
C ARG A 456 12.25 7.18 21.16
N LEU A 457 12.22 8.43 21.64
CA LEU A 457 12.51 8.79 23.02
C LEU A 457 11.21 9.09 23.78
N ALA A 458 10.99 8.40 24.89
CA ALA A 458 10.01 8.74 25.91
C ALA A 458 10.75 9.35 27.11
N THR A 459 10.24 10.45 27.66
CA THR A 459 10.78 11.03 28.91
C THR A 459 9.63 11.28 29.88
N VAL A 460 9.70 10.63 31.04
CA VAL A 460 8.67 10.70 32.08
C VAL A 460 9.28 11.24 33.35
N THR A 461 8.64 12.24 33.97
CA THR A 461 9.01 12.69 35.31
C THR A 461 8.11 11.99 36.33
N LEU A 462 8.70 11.09 37.12
CA LEU A 462 8.02 10.35 38.16
C LEU A 462 8.12 11.10 39.48
N GLY A 463 6.98 11.50 40.03
CA GLY A 463 6.92 12.28 41.26
C GLY A 463 7.30 11.47 42.50
N ALA A 464 7.99 12.09 43.46
CA ALA A 464 8.43 11.44 44.70
C ALA A 464 7.28 10.82 45.54
N ALA A 465 6.04 11.28 45.37
CA ALA A 465 4.87 10.76 46.06
C ALA A 465 4.22 9.54 45.36
N MET A 466 4.66 9.19 44.14
CA MET A 466 4.06 8.11 43.36
C MET A 466 4.37 6.74 44.00
N ASN A 467 3.38 5.86 43.98
CA ASN A 467 3.49 4.44 44.32
C ASN A 467 3.52 3.59 43.02
N GLN A 468 3.64 2.27 43.14
CA GLN A 468 3.78 1.34 42.01
C GLN A 468 2.70 1.57 40.93
N SER A 469 1.43 1.72 41.31
CA SER A 469 0.35 1.98 40.36
C SER A 469 0.54 3.30 39.63
N GLY A 470 0.77 4.39 40.37
CA GLY A 470 0.95 5.71 39.75
C GLY A 470 2.17 5.78 38.82
N ILE A 471 3.23 5.04 39.12
CA ILE A 471 4.41 4.91 38.25
C ILE A 471 4.05 4.14 36.97
N ILE A 472 3.39 2.99 37.10
CA ILE A 472 2.95 2.17 35.96
C ILE A 472 2.03 2.98 35.05
N ASP A 473 1.05 3.68 35.63
CA ASP A 473 0.10 4.51 34.91
C ASP A 473 0.81 5.65 34.16
N ALA A 474 1.76 6.34 34.80
CA ALA A 474 2.52 7.42 34.17
C ALA A 474 3.40 6.94 33.01
N LEU A 475 4.09 5.80 33.19
CA LEU A 475 4.93 5.22 32.14
C LEU A 475 4.10 4.73 30.96
N ASN A 476 3.01 3.99 31.21
CA ASN A 476 2.14 3.49 30.15
C ASN A 476 1.42 4.63 29.43
N ALA A 477 0.98 5.67 30.14
CA ALA A 477 0.40 6.86 29.50
C ALA A 477 1.38 7.51 28.53
N GLU A 478 2.65 7.65 28.89
CA GLU A 478 3.67 8.17 27.96
C GLU A 478 3.93 7.21 26.79
N PHE A 479 4.04 5.90 27.03
CA PHE A 479 4.28 4.91 25.97
C PHE A 479 3.15 4.88 24.94
N ASP A 480 1.91 5.04 25.39
CA ASP A 480 0.73 5.01 24.53
C ASP A 480 0.38 6.39 23.93
N THR A 481 1.10 7.45 24.29
CA THR A 481 0.92 8.79 23.71
C THR A 481 1.63 8.89 22.35
N MET A 482 0.91 9.47 21.36
CA MET A 482 1.46 9.94 20.10
C MET A 482 1.71 11.45 20.17
N TYR A 483 2.86 11.89 19.69
CA TYR A 483 3.23 13.30 19.63
C TYR A 483 3.22 13.79 18.18
N THR A 484 2.79 15.03 17.99
CA THR A 484 2.84 15.76 16.71
C THR A 484 4.07 16.66 16.72
N GLU A 485 4.84 16.63 15.64
CA GLU A 485 6.07 17.42 15.54
C GLU A 485 5.77 18.92 15.50
N GLN A 486 6.52 19.69 16.29
CA GLN A 486 6.43 21.14 16.35
C GLN A 486 7.81 21.78 16.33
N HIS A 487 7.96 22.74 15.43
CA HIS A 487 9.14 23.56 15.24
C HIS A 487 8.87 25.01 15.65
N GLN A 488 9.92 25.68 16.11
CA GLN A 488 9.90 27.09 16.43
C GLN A 488 11.18 27.77 15.94
N LEU A 489 11.02 28.91 15.27
CA LEU A 489 12.15 29.74 14.84
C LEU A 489 12.61 30.69 15.95
N ALA A 490 13.93 30.81 16.12
CA ALA A 490 14.55 31.42 17.29
C ALA A 490 14.37 32.95 17.44
N THR A 491 14.01 33.68 16.38
CA THR A 491 13.81 35.15 16.46
C THR A 491 12.35 35.47 16.73
N ALA A 492 12.07 36.10 17.87
CA ALA A 492 10.77 36.69 18.15
C ALA A 492 10.54 37.95 17.31
N LEU A 493 9.42 38.02 16.61
CA LEU A 493 8.98 39.19 15.87
C LEU A 493 8.14 40.08 16.77
N THR A 494 8.39 41.39 16.71
CA THR A 494 7.68 42.41 17.51
C THR A 494 7.13 43.52 16.63
N VAL A 495 6.06 44.17 17.08
CA VAL A 495 5.52 45.40 16.48
C VAL A 495 5.76 46.60 17.39
N THR A 496 6.21 47.72 16.83
CA THR A 496 6.39 49.06 17.49
C THR A 496 6.55 49.03 19.01
N GLY A 497 7.76 48.74 19.51
CA GLY A 497 8.05 48.55 20.94
C GLY A 497 8.19 47.05 21.30
N PRO A 498 8.14 46.67 22.59
CA PRO A 498 8.35 45.28 23.02
C PRO A 498 7.08 44.41 22.92
N VAL A 499 6.18 44.69 21.97
CA VAL A 499 4.92 43.95 21.79
C VAL A 499 5.12 42.84 20.76
N ALA A 500 4.82 41.59 21.12
CA ALA A 500 4.90 40.45 20.20
C ALA A 500 4.01 40.65 18.96
N ALA A 501 4.53 40.30 17.79
CA ALA A 501 3.75 40.28 16.56
C ALA A 501 2.72 39.14 16.59
N ILE A 502 1.61 39.33 15.90
CA ILE A 502 0.52 38.36 15.76
C ILE A 502 0.26 38.10 14.27
N GLY A 503 -0.55 37.08 13.93
CA GLY A 503 -0.83 36.74 12.53
C GLY A 503 -1.33 37.92 11.68
N SER A 504 -2.15 38.81 12.25
CA SER A 504 -2.66 39.99 11.56
C SER A 504 -1.66 41.16 11.46
N SER A 505 -0.49 41.08 12.11
CA SER A 505 0.55 42.11 12.00
C SER A 505 1.07 42.21 10.57
N THR A 506 1.16 43.44 10.06
CA THR A 506 1.70 43.71 8.72
C THR A 506 3.21 43.80 8.72
N PHE A 507 3.85 43.54 7.58
CA PHE A 507 5.32 43.63 7.47
C PHE A 507 5.86 45.03 7.79
N SER A 508 5.08 46.08 7.52
CA SER A 508 5.41 47.47 7.90
C SER A 508 5.39 47.67 9.42
N GLN A 509 4.44 47.05 10.13
CA GLN A 509 4.30 47.16 11.59
C GLN A 509 5.46 46.53 12.36
N LEU A 510 6.19 45.60 11.75
CA LEU A 510 7.40 45.00 12.35
C LEU A 510 8.52 46.02 12.54
N GLY A 511 8.53 47.10 11.76
CA GLY A 511 9.57 48.13 11.85
C GLY A 511 10.96 47.68 11.40
N LEU A 512 11.06 46.56 10.67
CA LEU A 512 12.32 45.93 10.26
C LEU A 512 12.82 46.37 8.87
N GLY A 513 12.16 47.35 8.24
CA GLY A 513 12.56 47.90 6.94
C GLY A 513 12.22 47.02 5.74
N THR A 514 11.22 46.13 5.85
CA THR A 514 10.73 45.29 4.75
C THR A 514 10.05 46.16 3.68
N LEU A 515 10.48 46.01 2.41
CA LEU A 515 9.98 46.78 1.27
C LEU A 515 9.20 45.89 0.29
N ALA A 516 8.39 46.52 -0.57
CA ALA A 516 7.74 45.83 -1.68
C ALA A 516 8.79 45.24 -2.63
N GLY A 517 8.64 43.96 -2.97
CA GLY A 517 9.58 43.18 -3.77
C GLY A 517 10.57 42.34 -2.94
N ASP A 518 10.63 42.51 -1.61
CA ASP A 518 11.41 41.62 -0.75
C ASP A 518 10.83 40.21 -0.77
N THR A 519 11.70 39.18 -0.75
CA THR A 519 11.27 37.79 -0.75
C THR A 519 11.73 37.04 0.50
N ILE A 520 10.91 36.07 0.91
CA ILE A 520 11.19 35.12 1.98
C ILE A 520 11.23 33.72 1.35
N SER A 521 12.39 33.09 1.43
CA SER A 521 12.58 31.71 0.97
C SER A 521 12.11 30.75 2.06
N ILE A 522 11.32 29.76 1.65
CA ILE A 522 10.78 28.68 2.49
C ILE A 522 11.49 27.40 2.05
N SER A 523 12.13 26.69 2.97
CA SER A 523 12.80 25.42 2.68
C SER A 523 12.73 24.47 3.86
N GLY A 524 12.89 23.17 3.58
CA GLY A 524 12.88 22.14 4.62
C GLY A 524 12.56 20.76 4.05
N THR A 525 11.97 19.92 4.88
CA THR A 525 11.50 18.58 4.53
C THR A 525 10.09 18.38 5.05
N ASN A 526 9.26 17.66 4.33
CA ASN A 526 7.97 17.20 4.85
C ASN A 526 8.17 16.03 5.82
N ARG A 527 7.08 15.52 6.39
CA ARG A 527 7.11 14.44 7.39
C ARG A 527 7.79 13.14 6.96
N ILE A 528 7.89 12.85 5.66
CA ILE A 528 8.57 11.66 5.12
C ILE A 528 10.00 11.96 4.65
N GLY A 529 10.53 13.16 4.94
CA GLY A 529 11.88 13.59 4.52
C GLY A 529 11.97 14.12 3.10
N GLY A 530 10.84 14.30 2.40
CA GLY A 530 10.78 14.87 1.05
C GLY A 530 11.08 16.36 1.08
N ALA A 531 12.04 16.82 0.26
CA ALA A 531 12.43 18.23 0.22
C ALA A 531 11.29 19.13 -0.24
N ILE A 532 11.13 20.26 0.45
CA ILE A 532 10.19 21.33 0.07
C ILE A 532 10.94 22.61 -0.21
N SER A 533 10.39 23.41 -1.13
CA SER A 533 10.88 24.76 -1.40
C SER A 533 9.75 25.66 -1.86
N GLY A 534 9.71 26.88 -1.33
CA GLY A 534 8.74 27.89 -1.70
C GLY A 534 9.34 29.29 -1.60
N THR A 535 8.61 30.28 -2.10
CA THR A 535 9.00 31.69 -1.94
C THR A 535 7.75 32.52 -1.73
N PHE A 536 7.78 33.36 -0.72
CA PHE A 536 6.79 34.40 -0.48
C PHE A 536 7.38 35.75 -0.88
N THR A 537 6.64 36.54 -1.65
CA THR A 537 7.05 37.89 -2.05
C THR A 537 6.15 38.90 -1.36
N VAL A 538 6.76 39.85 -0.65
CA VAL A 538 6.04 40.99 -0.08
C VAL A 538 5.65 41.94 -1.22
N LEU A 539 4.37 42.03 -1.54
CA LEU A 539 3.86 42.90 -2.61
C LEU A 539 3.56 44.30 -2.08
N ASN A 540 2.99 44.39 -0.88
CA ASN A 540 2.72 45.64 -0.20
C ASN A 540 2.89 45.47 1.32
N PRO A 541 3.98 45.96 1.94
CA PRO A 541 4.25 45.75 3.36
C PRO A 541 3.23 46.41 4.29
N ALA A 542 2.42 47.37 3.80
CA ALA A 542 1.37 47.99 4.60
C ALA A 542 0.10 47.13 4.72
N THR A 543 -0.10 46.15 3.84
CA THR A 543 -1.30 45.30 3.80
C THR A 543 -1.02 43.81 3.89
N ASP A 544 0.16 43.36 3.46
CA ASP A 544 0.59 41.97 3.60
C ASP A 544 0.90 41.68 5.08
N THR A 545 0.39 40.55 5.57
CA THR A 545 0.44 40.16 6.98
C THR A 545 1.30 38.92 7.20
N LEU A 546 1.66 38.64 8.45
CA LEU A 546 2.28 37.37 8.79
C LEU A 546 1.37 36.16 8.46
N SER A 547 0.05 36.31 8.55
CA SER A 547 -0.91 35.29 8.09
C SER A 547 -0.80 35.01 6.59
N SER A 548 -0.49 36.00 5.73
CA SER A 548 -0.30 35.72 4.30
C SER A 548 0.99 34.94 4.04
N LEU A 549 2.04 35.18 4.83
CA LEU A 549 3.24 34.33 4.85
C LEU A 549 2.93 32.91 5.35
N PHE A 550 2.18 32.75 6.44
CA PHE A 550 1.80 31.43 6.96
C PHE A 550 0.98 30.62 5.97
N ASN A 551 0.09 31.25 5.21
CA ASN A 551 -0.64 30.58 4.13
C ASN A 551 0.30 30.12 3.00
N ALA A 552 1.31 30.93 2.66
CA ALA A 552 2.31 30.55 1.67
C ALA A 552 3.20 29.39 2.14
N ILE A 553 3.55 29.35 3.44
CA ILE A 553 4.25 28.22 4.05
C ILE A 553 3.39 26.97 3.97
N GLN A 554 2.14 27.01 4.44
CA GLN A 554 1.23 25.87 4.37
C GLN A 554 1.05 25.36 2.93
N SER A 555 0.95 26.28 1.95
CA SER A 555 0.86 25.92 0.54
C SER A 555 2.14 25.23 0.04
N ALA A 556 3.33 25.69 0.45
CA ALA A 556 4.60 25.06 0.09
C ALA A 556 4.73 23.62 0.65
N PHE A 557 4.06 23.34 1.76
CA PHE A 557 3.95 22.02 2.38
C PHE A 557 2.69 21.25 1.96
N ASN A 558 2.00 21.66 0.88
CA ASN A 558 0.77 21.02 0.39
C ASN A 558 -0.32 20.86 1.47
N GLN A 559 -0.44 21.82 2.38
CA GLN A 559 -1.37 21.82 3.50
C GLN A 559 -1.12 20.70 4.54
N GLN A 560 0.07 20.08 4.55
CA GLN A 560 0.45 19.03 5.52
C GLN A 560 0.99 19.57 6.84
N VAL A 561 0.97 20.89 7.04
CA VAL A 561 1.47 21.58 8.23
C VAL A 561 0.55 22.75 8.57
N VAL A 562 0.63 23.22 9.81
CA VAL A 562 0.01 24.46 10.29
C VAL A 562 1.14 25.42 10.67
N ALA A 563 1.22 26.55 9.96
CA ALA A 563 2.17 27.62 10.28
C ALA A 563 1.48 28.74 11.07
N GLY A 564 2.15 29.27 12.08
CA GLY A 564 1.61 30.31 12.94
C GLY A 564 2.68 31.14 13.64
N ILE A 565 2.24 31.94 14.61
CA ILE A 565 3.10 32.69 15.52
C ILE A 565 2.57 32.51 16.94
N ASP A 566 3.47 32.24 17.89
CA ASP A 566 3.10 32.06 19.28
C ASP A 566 2.83 33.39 20.00
N GLY A 567 2.38 33.34 21.25
CA GLY A 567 2.09 34.52 22.06
C GLY A 567 3.32 35.38 22.41
N THR A 568 4.52 34.92 22.10
CA THR A 568 5.79 35.63 22.33
C THR A 568 6.42 36.18 21.05
N GLY A 569 5.82 35.91 19.89
CA GLY A 569 6.24 36.42 18.59
C GLY A 569 7.12 35.46 17.78
N HIS A 570 7.32 34.21 18.21
CA HIS A 570 8.08 33.23 17.44
C HIS A 570 7.21 32.54 16.38
N VAL A 571 7.75 32.36 15.19
CA VAL A 571 7.08 31.59 14.13
C VAL A 571 7.13 30.11 14.50
N ILE A 572 5.97 29.46 14.50
CA ILE A 572 5.80 28.04 14.78
C ILE A 572 5.34 27.30 13.53
N LEU A 573 5.80 26.06 13.37
CA LEU A 573 5.32 25.13 12.37
C LEU A 573 4.95 23.82 13.06
N THR A 574 3.73 23.34 12.89
CA THR A 574 3.25 22.09 13.49
C THR A 574 2.83 21.14 12.39
N ASP A 575 3.23 19.87 12.46
CA ASP A 575 2.73 18.84 11.56
C ASP A 575 1.19 18.73 11.69
N SER A 576 0.51 18.42 10.59
CA SER A 576 -0.95 18.23 10.60
C SER A 576 -1.35 16.86 11.16
N GLU A 577 -0.42 15.91 11.23
CA GLU A 577 -0.66 14.56 11.73
C GLU A 577 0.28 14.22 12.90
N SER A 578 -0.19 13.39 13.82
CA SER A 578 0.65 12.83 14.89
C SER A 578 1.49 11.65 14.37
N GLY A 579 2.52 11.30 15.13
CA GLY A 579 3.42 10.20 14.81
C GLY A 579 4.80 10.66 14.38
N ASP A 580 5.63 9.69 13.97
CA ASP A 580 7.01 9.96 13.56
C ASP A 580 7.02 10.94 12.37
N SER A 581 7.86 11.96 12.45
CA SER A 581 8.02 12.98 11.43
C SER A 581 9.50 13.27 11.20
N GLN A 582 9.82 13.71 9.98
CA GLN A 582 11.13 14.21 9.58
C GLN A 582 10.97 15.65 9.10
N LEU A 583 10.08 16.41 9.75
CA LEU A 583 9.79 17.78 9.38
C LEU A 583 11.06 18.59 9.63
N SER A 584 11.34 19.50 8.70
CA SER A 584 12.32 20.54 8.95
C SER A 584 11.83 21.82 8.34
N PHE A 585 12.23 22.93 8.96
CA PHE A 585 11.67 24.22 8.62
C PHE A 585 12.75 25.29 8.63
N THR A 586 12.82 26.08 7.57
CA THR A 586 13.72 27.23 7.52
C THR A 586 13.05 28.35 6.73
N LEU A 587 13.07 29.55 7.32
CA LEU A 587 12.69 30.78 6.65
C LEU A 587 13.90 31.70 6.53
N THR A 588 14.20 32.09 5.29
CA THR A 588 15.27 33.05 5.01
C THR A 588 14.69 34.31 4.38
N ALA A 589 14.74 35.42 5.10
CA ALA A 589 14.43 36.73 4.55
C ALA A 589 15.61 37.25 3.71
N ASN A 590 15.37 37.51 2.43
CA ASN A 590 16.43 37.92 1.49
C ASN A 590 16.73 39.41 1.53
N ASN A 591 15.85 40.23 2.15
CA ASN A 591 16.05 41.65 2.44
C ASN A 591 16.61 42.47 1.26
N GLN A 592 16.12 42.26 0.04
CA GLN A 592 16.63 42.91 -1.17
C GLN A 592 16.52 44.45 -1.13
N GLY A 593 15.54 44.96 -0.40
CA GLY A 593 15.32 46.36 -0.10
C GLY A 593 16.21 46.95 1.00
N GLY A 594 17.13 46.16 1.58
CA GLY A 594 18.06 46.60 2.63
C GLY A 594 17.49 46.54 4.06
N GLY A 595 16.41 45.78 4.27
CA GLY A 595 15.81 45.54 5.59
C GLY A 595 16.64 44.60 6.49
N THR A 596 16.11 44.31 7.68
CA THR A 596 16.77 43.51 8.73
C THR A 596 15.91 42.34 9.24
N LEU A 597 14.86 41.97 8.51
CA LEU A 597 14.00 40.86 8.90
C LEU A 597 14.82 39.56 9.00
N SER A 598 14.63 38.81 10.07
CA SER A 598 15.26 37.53 10.32
C SER A 598 14.35 36.68 11.20
N PHE A 599 14.36 35.37 10.95
CA PHE A 599 13.56 34.40 11.72
C PHE A 599 14.40 33.57 12.68
N GLY A 600 15.73 33.58 12.53
CA GLY A 600 16.63 32.79 13.36
C GLY A 600 16.68 31.32 12.97
N ALA A 601 17.40 30.53 13.77
CA ALA A 601 17.52 29.10 13.55
C ALA A 601 16.25 28.36 13.96
N ASP A 602 16.02 27.22 13.33
CA ASP A 602 14.96 26.28 13.67
C ASP A 602 15.30 25.47 14.93
N SER A 603 14.29 25.10 15.69
CA SER A 603 14.38 24.25 16.86
C SER A 603 13.12 23.40 17.01
N VAL A 604 13.31 22.10 17.21
CA VAL A 604 12.21 21.19 17.53
C VAL A 604 11.79 21.43 18.99
N GLN A 605 10.54 21.80 19.19
CA GLN A 605 9.92 21.98 20.52
C GLN A 605 9.29 20.68 20.99
N VAL A 606 8.66 19.94 20.08
CA VAL A 606 8.09 18.63 20.31
C VAL A 606 8.48 17.75 19.12
N GLU A 607 9.13 16.63 19.38
CA GLU A 607 9.45 15.64 18.35
C GLU A 607 8.19 14.86 17.97
N GLY A 608 7.96 14.66 16.67
CA GLY A 608 6.90 13.76 16.20
C GLY A 608 7.21 12.32 16.60
N ARG A 609 6.29 11.64 17.29
CA ARG A 609 6.54 10.29 17.80
C ARG A 609 5.28 9.43 17.78
N ASN A 610 5.35 8.26 17.16
CA ASN A 610 4.36 7.19 17.31
C ASN A 610 4.42 6.56 18.71
N THR A 611 3.41 5.77 19.11
CA THR A 611 3.47 5.03 20.39
C THR A 611 4.70 4.13 20.50
N LEU A 612 5.22 3.95 21.72
CA LEU A 612 6.30 3.01 22.00
C LEU A 612 5.74 1.59 22.09
N GLY A 613 6.48 0.62 21.57
CA GLY A 613 6.22 -0.81 21.71
C GLY A 613 6.60 -1.37 23.07
N LEU A 614 6.41 -0.60 24.15
CA LEU A 614 6.77 -0.95 25.53
C LEU A 614 5.55 -0.94 26.45
N GLU A 615 5.66 -1.66 27.56
CA GLU A 615 4.68 -1.66 28.65
C GLU A 615 5.39 -1.70 30.02
N ALA A 616 4.84 -0.98 30.98
CA ALA A 616 5.20 -1.05 32.39
C ALA A 616 4.21 -1.94 33.16
N LEU A 617 4.72 -2.82 34.00
CA LEU A 617 3.97 -3.84 34.73
C LEU A 617 4.45 -3.94 36.17
N ALA A 618 3.61 -4.46 37.06
CA ALA A 618 4.03 -4.83 38.41
C ALA A 618 4.91 -6.09 38.35
N SER A 619 6.07 -6.05 39.01
CA SER A 619 6.98 -7.18 39.16
C SER A 619 7.35 -7.34 40.63
N GLY A 620 6.61 -8.23 41.33
CA GLY A 620 6.65 -8.30 42.79
C GLY A 620 6.34 -6.93 43.41
N THR A 621 7.28 -6.40 44.18
CA THR A 621 7.19 -5.08 44.82
C THR A 621 7.69 -3.92 43.97
N GLY A 622 8.31 -4.19 42.82
CA GLY A 622 8.90 -3.19 41.92
C GLY A 622 8.15 -3.03 40.60
N VAL A 623 8.69 -2.21 39.70
CA VAL A 623 8.13 -2.00 38.35
C VAL A 623 9.01 -2.70 37.32
N GLN A 624 8.41 -3.47 36.42
CA GLN A 624 9.08 -4.01 35.24
C GLN A 624 8.73 -3.17 34.03
N ILE A 625 9.72 -2.86 33.20
CA ILE A 625 9.52 -2.33 31.86
C ILE A 625 9.87 -3.44 30.88
N ARG A 626 8.97 -3.76 29.95
CA ARG A 626 9.25 -4.76 28.92
C ARG A 626 8.74 -4.34 27.56
N SER A 627 9.30 -4.94 26.51
CA SER A 627 8.76 -4.81 25.17
C SER A 627 7.44 -5.57 25.00
N LYS A 628 6.50 -4.98 24.26
CA LYS A 628 5.25 -5.62 23.81
C LYS A 628 5.54 -6.72 22.77
N SER A 629 6.59 -6.53 21.97
CA SER A 629 7.07 -7.48 20.95
C SER A 629 8.20 -8.37 21.45
N TRP A 630 8.32 -9.57 20.88
CA TRP A 630 9.45 -10.48 21.08
C TRP A 630 10.55 -10.20 20.06
N GLY A 631 11.80 -10.54 20.41
CA GLY A 631 12.91 -10.53 19.46
C GLY A 631 13.95 -9.45 19.71
N ALA A 632 15.07 -9.56 18.99
CA ALA A 632 16.23 -8.67 19.17
C ALA A 632 15.95 -7.23 18.72
N SER A 633 15.01 -7.04 17.79
CA SER A 633 14.58 -5.70 17.35
C SER A 633 13.80 -4.94 18.41
N ALA A 634 13.16 -5.62 19.37
CA ALA A 634 12.30 -5.03 20.39
C ALA A 634 13.09 -4.49 21.61
N GLY A 635 14.29 -3.95 21.41
CA GLY A 635 15.17 -3.46 22.47
C GLY A 635 14.93 -2.00 22.87
N TYR A 636 15.39 -1.62 24.07
CA TYR A 636 15.35 -0.23 24.54
C TYR A 636 16.55 0.09 25.44
N THR A 637 16.86 1.37 25.57
CA THR A 637 17.82 1.92 26.53
C THR A 637 17.07 2.72 27.57
N ILE A 638 17.35 2.48 28.85
CA ILE A 638 16.80 3.24 29.97
C ILE A 638 17.89 4.07 30.65
N SER A 639 17.57 5.32 30.98
CA SER A 639 18.36 6.19 31.82
C SER A 639 17.47 6.87 32.85
N GLN A 640 17.86 6.83 34.11
CA GLN A 640 17.19 7.52 35.21
C GLN A 640 18.09 8.62 35.78
N SER A 641 17.48 9.67 36.29
CA SER A 641 18.18 10.79 36.92
C SER A 641 18.68 10.45 38.33
N VAL A 642 17.91 9.66 39.09
CA VAL A 642 18.19 9.32 40.50
C VAL A 642 17.94 7.84 40.85
N ASP A 643 17.72 6.98 39.84
CA ASP A 643 17.51 5.52 39.98
C ASP A 643 16.37 5.15 40.95
N GLY A 644 15.25 5.86 40.85
CA GLY A 644 14.08 5.65 41.70
C GLY A 644 13.42 4.29 41.48
N LEU A 645 13.48 3.75 40.26
CA LEU A 645 12.94 2.42 39.95
C LEU A 645 13.85 1.28 40.45
N GLY A 646 15.11 1.55 40.76
CA GLY A 646 16.10 0.51 41.08
C GLY A 646 16.43 -0.36 39.88
N ILE A 647 16.50 0.26 38.69
CA ILE A 647 16.88 -0.31 37.40
C ILE A 647 18.18 0.35 36.96
N THR A 648 19.27 -0.40 36.84
CA THR A 648 20.53 0.17 36.36
C THR A 648 20.36 0.74 34.94
N ASN A 649 20.91 1.93 34.68
CA ASN A 649 20.93 2.54 33.36
C ASN A 649 21.67 1.62 32.39
N GLN A 650 20.97 1.07 31.40
CA GLN A 650 21.51 0.11 30.46
C GLN A 650 20.67 0.01 29.19
N THR A 651 21.25 -0.61 28.16
CA THR A 651 20.52 -1.08 26.99
C THR A 651 20.16 -2.55 27.18
N VAL A 652 18.91 -2.90 26.89
CA VAL A 652 18.41 -4.28 26.88
C VAL A 652 17.80 -4.59 25.52
N ALA A 653 18.00 -5.82 25.05
CA ALA A 653 17.39 -6.33 23.84
C ALA A 653 16.68 -7.65 24.13
N GLY A 654 15.64 -7.95 23.36
CA GLY A 654 15.07 -9.29 23.34
C GLY A 654 16.00 -10.26 22.59
N VAL A 655 15.52 -11.48 22.41
CA VAL A 655 16.24 -12.52 21.67
C VAL A 655 15.28 -13.10 20.65
N ASP A 656 15.73 -13.26 19.40
CA ASP A 656 14.97 -13.98 18.39
C ASP A 656 15.10 -15.49 18.62
N VAL A 657 14.05 -16.24 18.29
CA VAL A 657 14.14 -17.70 18.26
C VAL A 657 15.22 -18.14 17.28
N ALA A 658 16.09 -19.08 17.66
CA ALA A 658 17.11 -19.63 16.77
C ALA A 658 17.01 -21.15 16.74
N GLY A 659 17.19 -21.77 15.57
CA GLY A 659 17.03 -23.21 15.44
C GLY A 659 17.21 -23.74 14.03
N THR A 660 16.82 -24.99 13.83
CA THR A 660 16.82 -25.69 12.53
C THR A 660 15.48 -26.35 12.27
N ILE A 661 15.12 -26.45 11.00
CA ILE A 661 13.92 -27.15 10.53
C ILE A 661 14.37 -28.37 9.73
N ASN A 662 14.06 -29.56 10.22
CA ASN A 662 14.51 -30.84 9.65
C ASN A 662 16.04 -30.88 9.42
N GLY A 663 16.80 -30.29 10.36
CA GLY A 663 18.26 -30.18 10.30
C GLY A 663 18.82 -29.12 9.34
N LEU A 664 17.97 -28.41 8.60
CA LEU A 664 18.35 -27.30 7.72
C LEU A 664 18.33 -25.97 8.47
N ALA A 665 19.18 -25.04 8.04
CA ALA A 665 19.31 -23.72 8.65
C ALA A 665 18.01 -22.91 8.54
N ALA A 666 17.67 -22.21 9.63
CA ALA A 666 16.54 -21.31 9.71
C ALA A 666 16.93 -19.99 10.37
N SER A 667 16.26 -18.91 9.97
CA SER A 667 16.41 -17.57 10.52
C SER A 667 15.30 -17.28 11.52
N GLY A 668 15.67 -16.67 12.63
CA GLY A 668 14.75 -16.18 13.65
C GLY A 668 14.27 -14.76 13.41
N SER A 669 13.02 -14.48 13.78
CA SER A 669 12.51 -13.13 13.96
C SER A 669 11.42 -13.15 15.02
N GLY A 670 11.68 -12.58 16.20
CA GLY A 670 10.81 -12.74 17.37
C GLY A 670 10.60 -14.22 17.69
N GLN A 671 9.35 -14.67 17.66
CA GLN A 671 8.97 -16.07 17.85
C GLN A 671 8.87 -16.87 16.55
N GLY A 672 9.04 -16.23 15.40
CA GLY A 672 8.99 -16.87 14.09
C GLY A 672 10.33 -17.49 13.70
N LEU A 673 10.32 -18.75 13.28
CA LEU A 673 11.47 -19.46 12.74
C LEU A 673 11.21 -19.82 11.28
N THR A 674 11.96 -19.21 10.36
CA THR A 674 11.79 -19.35 8.91
C THR A 674 12.96 -20.10 8.29
N GLY A 675 12.69 -21.19 7.58
CA GLY A 675 13.74 -21.94 6.87
C GLY A 675 14.36 -21.10 5.76
N SER A 676 15.68 -21.20 5.60
CA SER A 676 16.43 -20.28 4.71
C SER A 676 16.99 -20.95 3.46
N THR A 677 16.84 -22.28 3.33
CA THR A 677 17.40 -23.04 2.21
C THR A 677 16.65 -24.36 1.96
N GLY A 678 16.73 -24.86 0.73
CA GLY A 678 16.27 -26.21 0.38
C GLY A 678 14.75 -26.40 0.53
N ALA A 679 14.34 -27.59 0.98
CA ALA A 679 12.93 -27.97 1.10
C ALA A 679 12.16 -27.25 2.21
N VAL A 680 12.81 -26.36 2.97
CA VAL A 680 12.20 -25.56 4.05
C VAL A 680 12.27 -24.07 3.74
N ASP A 681 12.80 -23.67 2.59
CA ASP A 681 13.01 -22.26 2.24
C ASP A 681 11.69 -21.48 2.23
N GLY A 682 11.60 -20.41 3.02
CA GLY A 682 10.39 -19.61 3.22
C GLY A 682 9.35 -20.23 4.17
N MET A 683 9.49 -21.51 4.54
CA MET A 683 8.58 -22.15 5.48
C MET A 683 8.78 -21.60 6.89
N THR A 684 7.69 -21.13 7.52
CA THR A 684 7.75 -20.43 8.81
C THR A 684 6.90 -21.11 9.87
N PHE A 685 7.46 -21.25 11.07
CA PHE A 685 6.80 -21.77 12.26
C PHE A 685 6.83 -20.73 13.39
N LEU A 686 5.76 -20.64 14.17
CA LEU A 686 5.75 -19.93 15.44
C LEU A 686 6.22 -20.90 16.53
N TYR A 687 7.19 -20.46 17.32
CA TYR A 687 7.55 -21.14 18.56
C TYR A 687 7.36 -20.23 19.77
N SER A 688 6.35 -20.52 20.59
CA SER A 688 6.02 -19.73 21.78
C SER A 688 6.58 -20.29 23.09
N GLY A 689 7.23 -21.45 23.02
CA GLY A 689 7.80 -22.14 24.18
C GLY A 689 9.16 -21.60 24.61
N THR A 690 9.65 -22.10 25.75
CA THR A 690 10.94 -21.69 26.34
C THR A 690 12.00 -22.78 26.29
N ALA A 691 11.63 -23.99 25.87
CA ALA A 691 12.53 -25.14 25.84
C ALA A 691 13.49 -25.06 24.63
N THR A 692 14.71 -25.54 24.84
CA THR A 692 15.73 -25.72 23.79
C THR A 692 15.97 -27.20 23.52
N GLY A 693 16.47 -27.54 22.34
CA GLY A 693 16.68 -28.89 21.84
C GLY A 693 15.60 -29.32 20.86
N ALA A 694 15.35 -30.63 20.75
CA ALA A 694 14.25 -31.14 19.94
C ALA A 694 12.91 -30.83 20.63
N VAL A 695 12.14 -29.91 20.03
CA VAL A 695 10.89 -29.40 20.62
C VAL A 695 9.64 -30.08 20.05
N GLY A 696 9.77 -30.84 18.97
CA GLY A 696 8.68 -31.65 18.41
C GLY A 696 8.73 -31.74 16.89
N ASP A 697 7.81 -32.53 16.34
CA ASP A 697 7.59 -32.64 14.91
C ASP A 697 6.33 -31.88 14.50
N VAL A 698 6.35 -31.34 13.28
CA VAL A 698 5.18 -30.73 12.63
C VAL A 698 4.91 -31.49 11.34
N VAL A 699 3.70 -32.03 11.21
CA VAL A 699 3.22 -32.66 9.97
C VAL A 699 2.62 -31.56 9.10
N VAL A 700 3.32 -31.22 8.03
CA VAL A 700 2.91 -30.20 7.06
C VAL A 700 2.30 -30.88 5.84
N GLY A 701 1.05 -30.56 5.57
CA GLY A 701 0.36 -30.88 4.32
C GLY A 701 0.27 -29.64 3.46
N VAL A 702 0.91 -29.66 2.30
CA VAL A 702 0.80 -28.58 1.32
C VAL A 702 -0.45 -28.82 0.49
N GLY A 703 -1.41 -27.91 0.61
CA GLY A 703 -2.66 -27.99 -0.13
C GLY A 703 -2.46 -27.80 -1.63
N VAL A 704 -3.44 -28.23 -2.42
CA VAL A 704 -3.31 -28.28 -3.88
C VAL A 704 -3.07 -26.90 -4.48
N ALA A 705 -3.68 -25.83 -3.96
CA ALA A 705 -3.45 -24.49 -4.49
C ALA A 705 -2.00 -24.04 -4.29
N ALA A 706 -1.42 -24.27 -3.11
CA ALA A 706 0.00 -23.98 -2.85
C ALA A 706 0.94 -24.86 -3.71
N MET A 707 0.58 -26.10 -3.99
CA MET A 707 1.35 -26.96 -4.90
C MET A 707 1.32 -26.44 -6.34
N PHE A 708 0.16 -25.98 -6.80
CA PHE A 708 -0.01 -25.36 -8.11
C PHE A 708 0.75 -24.03 -8.19
N GLU A 709 0.73 -23.21 -7.15
CA GLU A 709 1.54 -21.99 -7.08
C GLU A 709 3.01 -22.28 -7.36
N GLY A 710 3.64 -23.16 -6.58
CA GLY A 710 5.06 -23.49 -6.77
C GLY A 710 5.37 -24.12 -8.13
N SER A 711 4.54 -25.09 -8.54
CA SER A 711 4.74 -25.80 -9.82
C SER A 711 4.55 -24.88 -11.02
N LEU A 712 3.54 -24.01 -11.01
CA LEU A 712 3.26 -23.10 -12.11
C LEU A 712 4.22 -21.92 -12.13
N ASP A 713 4.69 -21.43 -10.96
CA ASP A 713 5.70 -20.38 -10.94
C ASP A 713 6.98 -20.79 -11.69
N TYR A 714 7.44 -22.03 -11.52
CA TYR A 714 8.56 -22.57 -12.30
C TYR A 714 8.38 -22.43 -13.82
N PHE A 715 7.15 -22.55 -14.32
CA PHE A 715 6.87 -22.42 -15.76
C PHE A 715 6.64 -20.98 -16.19
N SER A 716 5.87 -20.22 -15.41
CA SER A 716 5.28 -18.96 -15.85
C SER A 716 5.86 -17.72 -15.20
N ASN A 717 6.83 -17.84 -14.29
CA ASN A 717 7.52 -16.71 -13.69
C ASN A 717 7.98 -15.72 -14.79
N PRO A 718 7.60 -14.42 -14.69
CA PRO A 718 7.80 -13.47 -15.78
C PRO A 718 9.28 -13.15 -16.06
N PHE A 719 10.18 -13.49 -15.13
CA PHE A 719 11.61 -13.24 -15.25
C PHE A 719 12.42 -14.51 -15.50
N SER A 720 12.03 -15.62 -14.89
CA SER A 720 12.84 -16.85 -14.85
C SER A 720 12.10 -18.12 -15.27
N GLY A 721 10.82 -18.01 -15.64
CA GLY A 721 9.99 -19.17 -15.95
C GLY A 721 10.48 -19.94 -17.18
N ALA A 722 10.24 -21.25 -17.18
CA ALA A 722 10.63 -22.12 -18.30
C ALA A 722 9.96 -21.73 -19.63
N VAL A 723 8.69 -21.29 -19.61
CA VAL A 723 7.98 -20.81 -20.81
C VAL A 723 8.58 -19.49 -21.28
N GLN A 724 8.86 -18.56 -20.36
CA GLN A 724 9.53 -17.30 -20.67
C GLN A 724 10.92 -17.50 -21.28
N SER A 725 11.66 -18.48 -20.77
CA SER A 725 12.96 -18.88 -21.32
C SER A 725 12.84 -19.45 -22.74
N SER A 726 11.80 -20.24 -23.01
CA SER A 726 11.50 -20.75 -24.36
C SER A 726 11.20 -19.61 -25.33
N ILE A 727 10.36 -18.64 -24.92
CA ILE A 727 10.05 -17.43 -25.72
C ILE A 727 11.32 -16.65 -26.05
N ALA A 728 12.20 -16.42 -25.06
CA ALA A 728 13.47 -15.72 -25.28
C ALA A 728 14.41 -16.46 -26.25
N GLN A 729 14.42 -17.80 -26.20
CA GLN A 729 15.21 -18.62 -27.12
C GLN A 729 14.66 -18.56 -28.56
N LEU A 730 13.34 -18.54 -28.73
CA LEU A 730 12.69 -18.36 -30.03
C LEU A 730 12.96 -16.96 -30.59
N GLN A 731 12.91 -15.91 -29.77
CA GLN A 731 13.26 -14.54 -30.18
C GLN A 731 14.71 -14.47 -30.69
N THR A 732 15.64 -15.11 -29.97
CA THR A 732 17.04 -15.19 -30.41
C THR A 732 17.17 -15.88 -31.78
N THR A 733 16.38 -16.93 -32.00
CA THR A 733 16.35 -17.67 -33.27
C THR A 733 15.75 -16.82 -34.39
N TYR A 734 14.65 -16.12 -34.11
CA TYR A 734 14.00 -15.17 -35.02
C TYR A 734 14.96 -14.06 -35.46
N ASP A 735 15.71 -13.47 -34.53
CA ASP A 735 16.70 -12.43 -34.82
C ASP A 735 17.85 -12.96 -35.67
N SER A 736 18.30 -14.19 -35.40
CA SER A 736 19.34 -14.84 -36.21
C SER A 736 18.86 -15.13 -37.64
N LEU A 737 17.62 -15.59 -37.81
CA LEU A 737 17.02 -15.79 -39.13
C LEU A 737 16.90 -14.45 -39.88
N GLY A 738 16.50 -13.38 -39.19
CA GLY A 738 16.44 -12.03 -39.75
C GLY A 738 17.79 -11.54 -40.27
N LYS A 739 18.86 -11.74 -39.50
CA LYS A 739 20.24 -11.45 -39.94
C LYS A 739 20.62 -12.25 -41.19
N MET A 740 20.35 -13.55 -41.22
CA MET A 740 20.63 -14.38 -42.40
C MET A 740 19.84 -13.93 -43.64
N ILE A 741 18.57 -13.52 -43.48
CA ILE A 741 17.76 -12.96 -44.56
C ILE A 741 18.42 -11.69 -45.11
N THR A 742 18.80 -10.77 -44.22
CA THR A 742 19.50 -9.52 -44.62
C THR A 742 20.81 -9.82 -45.33
N ASP A 743 21.61 -10.78 -44.86
CA ASP A 743 22.86 -11.17 -45.51
C ASP A 743 22.65 -11.74 -46.91
N VAL A 744 21.66 -12.62 -47.09
CA VAL A 744 21.32 -13.20 -48.41
C VAL A 744 20.76 -12.12 -49.34
N GLN A 745 19.98 -11.17 -48.84
CA GLN A 745 19.50 -10.01 -49.60
C GLN A 745 20.67 -9.15 -50.09
N MET A 746 21.63 -8.82 -49.20
CA MET A 746 22.83 -8.08 -49.61
C MET A 746 23.64 -8.82 -50.67
N GLN A 747 23.83 -10.14 -50.50
CA GLN A 747 24.51 -10.96 -51.50
C GLN A 747 23.77 -11.00 -52.84
N MET A 748 22.44 -11.08 -52.81
CA MET A 748 21.61 -11.03 -54.00
C MET A 748 21.75 -9.68 -54.73
N GLU A 749 21.76 -8.55 -54.02
CA GLU A 749 21.94 -7.22 -54.62
C GLU A 749 23.33 -7.02 -55.24
N MET A 750 24.38 -7.48 -54.55
CA MET A 750 25.74 -7.46 -55.11
C MET A 750 25.82 -8.30 -56.38
N ARG A 751 25.24 -9.51 -56.35
CA ARG A 751 25.21 -10.40 -57.51
C ARG A 751 24.38 -9.83 -58.66
N ARG A 752 23.23 -9.20 -58.36
CA ARG A 752 22.41 -8.48 -59.33
C ARG A 752 23.25 -7.40 -60.03
N THR A 753 23.95 -6.59 -59.26
CA THR A 753 24.83 -5.52 -59.78
C THR A 753 25.92 -6.08 -60.69
N GLU A 754 26.59 -7.15 -60.28
CA GLU A 754 27.65 -7.81 -61.05
C GLU A 754 27.12 -8.44 -62.35
N LEU A 755 25.98 -9.12 -62.28
CA LEU A 755 25.32 -9.71 -63.44
C LEU A 755 24.87 -8.63 -64.42
N THR A 756 24.23 -7.56 -63.94
CA THR A 756 23.84 -6.41 -64.79
C THR A 756 25.06 -5.79 -65.48
N LYS A 757 26.17 -5.60 -64.78
CA LYS A 757 27.42 -5.10 -65.38
C LYS A 757 27.97 -6.07 -66.43
N SER A 758 27.95 -7.37 -66.14
CA SER A 758 28.42 -8.41 -67.07
C SER A 758 27.55 -8.45 -68.34
N PHE A 759 26.22 -8.40 -68.21
CA PHE A 759 25.30 -8.34 -69.34
C PHE A 759 25.44 -7.05 -70.16
N ALA A 760 25.60 -5.89 -69.51
CA ALA A 760 25.87 -4.62 -70.22
C ALA A 760 27.20 -4.66 -70.99
N SER A 761 28.24 -5.29 -70.40
CA SER A 761 29.53 -5.47 -71.09
C SER A 761 29.44 -6.44 -72.27
N MET A 762 28.66 -7.51 -72.13
CA MET A 762 28.38 -8.45 -73.21
C MET A 762 27.57 -7.78 -74.33
N GLU A 763 26.58 -6.96 -74.01
CA GLU A 763 25.81 -6.17 -74.98
C GLU A 763 26.72 -5.21 -75.76
N THR A 764 27.64 -4.53 -75.08
CA THR A 764 28.64 -3.65 -75.70
C THR A 764 29.61 -4.44 -76.60
N ALA A 765 30.09 -5.60 -76.13
CA ALA A 765 30.96 -6.47 -76.92
C ALA A 765 30.25 -7.01 -78.17
N MET A 766 28.98 -7.40 -78.04
CA MET A 766 28.14 -7.82 -79.17
C MET A 766 27.89 -6.67 -80.14
N ALA A 767 27.59 -5.46 -79.66
CA ALA A 767 27.44 -4.28 -80.50
C ALA A 767 28.74 -3.96 -81.27
N ASN A 768 29.90 -4.08 -80.62
CA ASN A 768 31.20 -3.93 -81.26
C ASN A 768 31.48 -5.03 -82.29
N MET A 769 31.14 -6.29 -81.99
CA MET A 769 31.26 -7.40 -82.95
C MET A 769 30.29 -7.24 -84.14
N GLN A 770 29.10 -6.69 -83.93
CA GLN A 770 28.15 -6.36 -84.99
C GLN A 770 28.63 -5.18 -85.84
N SER A 771 29.25 -4.17 -85.23
CA SER A 771 29.92 -3.07 -85.94
C SER A 771 31.11 -3.59 -86.76
N LEU A 772 31.95 -4.44 -86.17
CA LEU A 772 33.06 -5.08 -86.87
C LEU A 772 32.57 -6.01 -87.99
N GLY A 773 31.50 -6.78 -87.76
CA GLY A 773 30.83 -7.60 -88.76
C GLY A 773 30.22 -6.77 -89.89
N SER A 774 29.63 -5.62 -89.58
CA SER A 774 29.12 -4.66 -90.58
C SER A 774 30.26 -4.01 -91.35
N PHE A 775 31.36 -3.66 -90.70
CA PHE A 775 32.58 -3.16 -91.33
C PHE A 775 33.20 -4.20 -92.26
N LEU A 776 33.33 -5.45 -91.81
CA LEU A 776 33.81 -6.57 -92.63
C LEU A 776 32.88 -6.86 -93.80
N THR A 777 31.56 -6.76 -93.59
CA THR A 777 30.56 -6.89 -94.66
C THR A 777 30.68 -5.77 -95.68
N GLN A 778 30.84 -4.51 -95.24
CA GLN A 778 31.07 -3.37 -96.12
C GLN A 778 32.43 -3.45 -96.85
N PHE A 779 33.49 -3.92 -96.19
CA PHE A 779 34.81 -4.14 -96.78
C PHE A 779 34.82 -5.27 -97.82
N VAL A 780 34.11 -6.37 -97.54
CA VAL A 780 33.90 -7.47 -98.51
C VAL A 780 33.06 -6.98 -99.70
N ASN A 781 31.99 -6.22 -99.45
CA ASN A 781 31.18 -5.64 -100.51
C ASN A 781 31.96 -4.62 -101.35
N SER A 782 32.84 -3.81 -100.77
CA SER A 782 33.68 -2.86 -101.52
C SER A 782 34.76 -3.56 -102.35
N LYS A 783 35.27 -4.71 -101.90
CA LYS A 783 36.19 -5.55 -102.69
C LYS A 783 35.49 -6.31 -103.82
N ASN A 784 34.25 -6.77 -103.62
CA ASN A 784 33.45 -7.41 -104.68
C ASN A 784 32.93 -6.42 -105.72
N SER A 785 32.88 -5.12 -105.41
CA SER A 785 32.49 -4.08 -106.38
C SER A 785 33.64 -3.59 -107.27
N ASN A 786 34.87 -4.03 -107.01
CA ASN A 786 36.09 -3.70 -107.76
C ASN A 786 36.67 -4.90 -108.54
N ASN A 787 35.83 -5.88 -108.88
CA ASN A 787 36.20 -6.93 -109.83
C ASN A 787 35.13 -7.06 -110.93
#